data_AF-A0A0P7B4J9-F1
#
_entry.id   AF-A0A0P7B4J9-F1
#
_cell.length_a   1.000
_cell.length_b   1.000
_cell.length_c   1.000
_cell.angle_alpha   90.00
_cell.angle_beta   90.00
_cell.angle_gamma   90.00
#
_symmetry.space_group_name_H-M   'P 1'
#
loop_
_entity.id
_entity.type
_entity.pdbx_description
1 polymer ?
#
loop_
_entity_poly.entity_id
_entity_poly.type
_entity_poly.pdbx_seq_one_letter_code
_entity_poly.pdbx_strand_id
1 'polypeptide(L)'
;MATTTELEPSLVSETYELASRPNNASAGGENPSEPPLHATDSKLDRATILKITSAAFSFFVAGVNDGSVGALVPYVIRDYGINTAIVSSVYGANFMGWLSGAMTNTHLSQKFDLGSMLLLGAGLQVAAHALRAWGPPFVLYAITFWLVSLGQAYQDTHGNTFVASTKGAHRWLAVIHAMYMAGCLCGPFVATAVASAGKTSHWYLFFLFPLGIGLINVALVFVAFRDTVGYKGKKSPDDGTTAVDAELASTPESTSEDDSAFGLIKETLKTRSVWLLSLFFFCFLGATLTANGWVVEYLVVVRDGNLSQMGYVPAGFNGGSLLGRLFLAEPTHRFGVRRMIFFFSILCIGLQLLFWLVPNIIAASISISLLGFFMGPYFATGISVGSKLFSPRIYSTALAFVFVFAQLGGCFFPIVTGLIAAKAGVAILQPMLCALLAATTISWLLVPKPKDSENTSLHRESLRIQPTPRPRSTLQQTDHEWQGRAQESWTRGDRMGRSNACRVRHVRCDKNLPSCLACRKAGIECVRSLQVRFRNGLDSVDEDYSFSKTQTWVQHEKTLEYCDETAQLSQLYEGTMAEAEDPHRLSLQARQPESFHSPPALPTEQPSPLSREYEIRSPSILGARPGSQGSSMSHSTTHQGLSPSSAPPVVPFTHQEAVLMRNFIENMALWADATDMRRHFEIEVPRRALCFPVLRYAVCAFSSRHLNRSMPDTTTESLEYYDKCLQLLIEAVSGQDGQVEEEVLAAIAILRQYEEMDADDKELHLTGTSRIVNSMSVFDFNGGLGEAAAWLCLREDIYISLVKQRPLKTDLGTFLQSNVFRKRDDAAYANRMVFLLAKALGCAFSANEPCSLQSLETIGAEVDAWFDSKPAAFNPIHEEQRSRPNGRLLPEIWVLSPFHAVGLQYYHIAKIILAMSTPFLAASVYDHIRMGKKVEQIVRHHLIQVIALATSNSRGENTLFTARHSLSVWGGVFGDREDQTMVQDFLNYVQQKTGWNTTLLRSSLNEQWTQDHEPNG
;
A
#
# COMPACT_ATOMS: atom_id res chain seq x y z
N MET A 1 -38.70 -46.33 -49.25
CA MET A 1 -37.83 -45.84 -50.34
C MET A 1 -36.43 -45.78 -49.74
N ALA A 2 -35.63 -46.82 -49.93
CA ALA A 2 -34.76 -47.02 -51.10
C ALA A 2 -33.44 -46.21 -50.92
N THR A 3 -32.47 -46.77 -50.17
CA THR A 3 -31.32 -47.58 -50.66
C THR A 3 -30.18 -46.71 -51.21
N THR A 4 -29.13 -46.36 -50.44
CA THR A 4 -27.97 -47.16 -49.95
C THR A 4 -26.86 -47.40 -50.97
N THR A 5 -25.72 -46.74 -50.78
CA THR A 5 -24.30 -47.18 -50.99
C THR A 5 -23.36 -45.94 -51.03
N GLU A 6 -22.05 -46.08 -50.90
CA GLU A 6 -21.25 -46.49 -49.72
C GLU A 6 -19.79 -46.01 -49.89
N LEU A 7 -19.05 -45.91 -48.78
CA LEU A 7 -17.58 -45.93 -48.67
C LEU A 7 -16.69 -44.72 -49.10
N GLU A 8 -15.58 -44.67 -48.37
CA GLU A 8 -14.43 -43.74 -48.30
C GLU A 8 -13.32 -44.09 -49.35
N PRO A 9 -12.18 -43.35 -49.53
CA PRO A 9 -11.42 -42.65 -48.48
C PRO A 9 -10.66 -41.33 -48.82
N SER A 10 -9.91 -40.88 -47.82
CA SER A 10 -8.98 -39.73 -47.73
C SER A 10 -7.95 -39.54 -48.85
N LEU A 11 -7.52 -38.28 -49.07
CA LEU A 11 -6.13 -37.82 -48.84
C LEU A 11 -5.97 -36.28 -48.90
N VAL A 12 -4.77 -35.79 -48.54
CA VAL A 12 -4.38 -34.37 -48.43
C VAL A 12 -3.33 -34.03 -49.49
N SER A 13 -3.41 -32.86 -50.15
CA SER A 13 -2.22 -32.08 -50.58
C SER A 13 -2.57 -30.64 -51.00
N GLU A 14 -1.56 -29.77 -50.93
CA GLU A 14 -1.57 -28.31 -51.12
C GLU A 14 -1.37 -27.83 -52.59
N THR A 15 -1.33 -26.50 -52.78
CA THR A 15 -0.62 -25.73 -53.86
C THR A 15 -1.19 -25.74 -55.30
N TYR A 16 -0.85 -24.82 -56.24
CA TYR A 16 0.12 -23.68 -56.29
C TYR A 16 -0.27 -22.61 -57.38
N GLU A 17 0.33 -21.41 -57.30
CA GLU A 17 0.72 -20.48 -58.42
C GLU A 17 -0.39 -19.79 -59.26
N LEU A 18 -0.19 -18.72 -60.07
CA LEU A 18 0.92 -17.84 -60.57
C LEU A 18 0.26 -16.42 -60.85
N ALA A 19 0.88 -15.26 -61.15
CA ALA A 19 2.25 -14.89 -61.52
C ALA A 19 2.70 -13.46 -61.07
N SER A 20 3.86 -13.02 -61.58
CA SER A 20 4.78 -11.98 -61.09
C SER A 20 4.94 -10.66 -61.91
N ARG A 21 5.37 -9.57 -61.21
CA ARG A 21 6.41 -8.56 -61.59
C ARG A 21 6.10 -7.45 -62.65
N PRO A 22 6.90 -6.35 -62.77
CA PRO A 22 8.30 -6.12 -62.31
C PRO A 22 8.59 -4.89 -61.41
N ASN A 23 9.88 -4.68 -61.11
CA ASN A 23 10.43 -3.71 -60.14
C ASN A 23 10.68 -2.30 -60.72
N ASN A 24 10.82 -1.32 -59.82
CA ASN A 24 11.92 -0.34 -59.87
C ASN A 24 12.31 0.07 -58.44
N ALA A 25 13.53 0.58 -58.20
CA ALA A 25 14.07 0.77 -56.85
C ALA A 25 14.82 2.10 -56.64
N SER A 26 14.53 2.77 -55.52
CA SER A 26 15.32 3.85 -54.92
C SER A 26 14.97 3.97 -53.43
N ALA A 27 15.93 4.22 -52.55
CA ALA A 27 15.75 4.15 -51.09
C ALA A 27 15.15 5.43 -50.47
N GLY A 28 14.45 5.29 -49.34
CA GLY A 28 14.06 6.44 -48.50
C GLY A 28 12.95 6.17 -47.47
N GLY A 29 13.35 5.78 -46.25
CA GLY A 29 12.60 5.95 -44.98
C GLY A 29 11.12 5.55 -44.90
N GLU A 30 10.84 4.38 -44.35
CA GLU A 30 9.50 4.04 -43.83
C GLU A 30 9.46 4.13 -42.30
N ASN A 31 8.36 4.67 -41.77
CA ASN A 31 8.09 4.70 -40.33
C ASN A 31 7.77 3.28 -39.81
N PRO A 32 8.35 2.83 -38.69
CA PRO A 32 7.74 1.78 -37.88
C PRO A 32 6.42 2.34 -37.34
N SER A 33 5.30 1.79 -37.81
CA SER A 33 3.95 2.09 -37.32
C SER A 33 3.86 1.98 -35.80
N GLU A 34 3.10 2.89 -35.16
CA GLU A 34 2.77 2.79 -33.73
C GLU A 34 2.23 1.38 -33.39
N PRO A 35 2.79 0.69 -32.37
CA PRO A 35 2.13 -0.49 -31.84
C PRO A 35 0.82 -0.05 -31.16
N PRO A 36 -0.30 -0.76 -31.37
CA PRO A 36 -1.58 -0.34 -30.81
C PRO A 36 -1.54 -0.32 -29.27
N LEU A 37 -2.21 0.69 -28.70
CA LEU A 37 -2.40 0.90 -27.26
C LEU A 37 -3.16 -0.25 -26.59
N HIS A 38 -2.46 -1.37 -26.39
CA HIS A 38 -2.83 -2.36 -25.40
C HIS A 38 -2.53 -1.77 -24.02
N ALA A 39 -3.57 -1.58 -23.22
CA ALA A 39 -3.41 -1.41 -21.78
C ALA A 39 -2.76 -2.68 -21.22
N THR A 40 -1.44 -2.64 -21.03
CA THR A 40 -0.71 -3.70 -20.36
C THR A 40 -1.03 -3.61 -18.87
N ASP A 41 -1.90 -4.51 -18.40
CA ASP A 41 -1.76 -5.08 -17.06
C ASP A 41 -0.26 -5.25 -16.79
N SER A 42 0.24 -4.74 -15.66
CA SER A 42 1.63 -4.93 -15.25
C SER A 42 1.83 -6.40 -14.86
N LYS A 43 1.97 -7.26 -15.88
CA LYS A 43 2.14 -8.70 -15.75
C LYS A 43 3.31 -8.96 -14.82
N LEU A 44 3.14 -9.93 -13.91
CA LEU A 44 4.24 -10.39 -13.06
C LEU A 44 5.42 -10.79 -13.96
N ASP A 45 6.64 -10.53 -13.51
CA ASP A 45 7.82 -10.90 -14.29
C ASP A 45 7.85 -12.42 -14.57
N ARG A 46 8.48 -12.80 -15.68
CA ARG A 46 8.60 -14.19 -16.13
C ARG A 46 9.26 -15.08 -15.08
N ALA A 47 10.22 -14.59 -14.30
CA ALA A 47 10.82 -15.35 -13.19
C ALA A 47 9.83 -15.52 -12.04
N THR A 48 9.05 -14.49 -11.68
CA THR A 48 8.00 -14.62 -10.66
C THR A 48 6.88 -15.57 -11.10
N ILE A 49 6.44 -15.49 -12.36
CA ILE A 49 5.46 -16.43 -12.94
C ILE A 49 6.02 -17.85 -12.93
N LEU A 50 7.29 -18.05 -13.23
CA LEU A 50 7.95 -19.37 -13.17
C LEU A 50 7.99 -19.91 -11.73
N LYS A 51 8.42 -19.11 -10.75
CA LYS A 51 8.41 -19.47 -9.31
C LYS A 51 6.99 -19.82 -8.83
N ILE A 52 5.97 -19.03 -9.19
CA ILE A 52 4.56 -19.31 -8.87
C ILE A 52 4.07 -20.60 -9.56
N THR A 53 4.41 -20.82 -10.83
CA THR A 53 4.01 -22.00 -11.60
C THR A 53 4.65 -23.27 -11.02
N SER A 54 5.92 -23.20 -10.60
CA SER A 54 6.59 -24.30 -9.90
C SER A 54 5.91 -24.62 -8.58
N ALA A 55 5.61 -23.61 -7.73
CA ALA A 55 4.88 -23.82 -6.48
C ALA A 55 3.47 -24.40 -6.71
N ALA A 56 2.77 -23.94 -7.75
CA ALA A 56 1.47 -24.50 -8.14
C ALA A 56 1.58 -25.97 -8.59
N PHE A 57 2.67 -26.35 -9.25
CA PHE A 57 2.94 -27.74 -9.63
C PHE A 57 3.31 -28.63 -8.43
N SER A 58 4.08 -28.12 -7.46
CA SER A 58 4.33 -28.81 -6.18
C SER A 58 3.02 -29.15 -5.46
N PHE A 59 2.09 -28.20 -5.42
CA PHE A 59 0.74 -28.39 -4.86
C PHE A 59 -0.07 -29.41 -5.65
N PHE A 60 0.06 -29.46 -6.98
CA PHE A 60 -0.57 -30.49 -7.81
C PHE A 60 -0.05 -31.91 -7.49
N VAL A 61 1.26 -32.10 -7.32
CA VAL A 61 1.86 -33.39 -6.95
C VAL A 61 1.35 -33.86 -5.57
N ALA A 62 1.32 -32.97 -4.58
CA ALA A 62 0.72 -33.21 -3.27
C ALA A 62 -0.76 -33.63 -3.39
N GLY A 63 -1.54 -32.91 -4.19
CA GLY A 63 -2.94 -33.24 -4.44
C GLY A 63 -3.16 -34.62 -5.08
N VAL A 64 -2.29 -35.03 -6.01
CA VAL A 64 -2.36 -36.38 -6.64
C VAL A 64 -2.17 -37.49 -5.60
N ASN A 65 -1.24 -37.31 -4.64
CA ASN A 65 -1.10 -38.21 -3.49
C ASN A 65 -2.40 -38.25 -2.67
N ASP A 66 -2.84 -37.11 -2.16
CA ASP A 66 -3.93 -37.02 -1.17
C ASP A 66 -5.29 -37.41 -1.74
N GLY A 67 -5.56 -37.07 -3.01
CA GLY A 67 -6.77 -37.48 -3.71
C GLY A 67 -6.86 -38.99 -3.92
N SER A 68 -5.73 -39.66 -4.20
CA SER A 68 -5.73 -41.10 -4.53
C SER A 68 -6.12 -42.01 -3.35
N VAL A 69 -5.86 -41.58 -2.11
CA VAL A 69 -5.95 -42.43 -0.91
C VAL A 69 -7.33 -43.08 -0.77
N GLY A 70 -8.40 -42.30 -0.87
CA GLY A 70 -9.77 -42.81 -0.71
C GLY A 70 -10.24 -43.76 -1.80
N ALA A 71 -9.72 -43.62 -3.03
CA ALA A 71 -9.98 -44.56 -4.12
C ALA A 71 -9.21 -45.89 -3.94
N LEU A 72 -8.03 -45.84 -3.31
CA LEU A 72 -7.16 -47.00 -3.09
C LEU A 72 -7.45 -47.77 -1.79
N VAL A 73 -7.93 -47.11 -0.73
CA VAL A 73 -8.27 -47.74 0.58
C VAL A 73 -9.09 -49.04 0.43
N PRO A 74 -10.15 -49.10 -0.40
CA PRO A 74 -10.89 -50.35 -0.63
C PRO A 74 -10.06 -51.50 -1.20
N TYR A 75 -9.12 -51.20 -2.10
CA TYR A 75 -8.23 -52.20 -2.68
C TYR A 75 -7.19 -52.65 -1.64
N VAL A 76 -6.58 -51.71 -0.92
CA VAL A 76 -5.62 -51.96 0.18
C VAL A 76 -6.23 -52.85 1.28
N ILE A 77 -7.48 -52.60 1.67
CA ILE A 77 -8.25 -53.43 2.62
C ILE A 77 -8.32 -54.89 2.14
N ARG A 78 -8.66 -55.09 0.86
CA ARG A 78 -8.94 -56.40 0.26
C ARG A 78 -7.68 -57.18 -0.09
N ASP A 79 -6.62 -56.50 -0.50
CA ASP A 79 -5.35 -57.07 -0.96
C ASP A 79 -4.46 -57.55 0.22
N TYR A 80 -4.31 -56.73 1.27
CA TYR A 80 -3.59 -57.15 2.49
C TYR A 80 -4.46 -57.93 3.50
N GLY A 81 -5.76 -58.09 3.26
CA GLY A 81 -6.69 -58.75 4.18
C GLY A 81 -6.89 -58.03 5.52
N ILE A 82 -6.79 -56.69 5.52
CA ILE A 82 -6.82 -55.85 6.73
C ILE A 82 -8.17 -55.15 6.93
N ASN A 83 -8.47 -54.75 8.17
CA ASN A 83 -9.70 -54.02 8.49
C ASN A 83 -9.52 -52.48 8.46
N THR A 84 -10.63 -51.75 8.62
CA THR A 84 -10.66 -50.27 8.59
C THR A 84 -9.85 -49.62 9.73
N ALA A 85 -9.63 -50.32 10.85
CA ALA A 85 -8.78 -49.83 11.93
C ALA A 85 -7.29 -49.87 11.52
N ILE A 86 -6.83 -51.00 10.96
CA ILE A 86 -5.43 -51.17 10.54
C ILE A 86 -5.10 -50.22 9.38
N VAL A 87 -5.94 -50.13 8.34
CA VAL A 87 -5.67 -49.23 7.20
C VAL A 87 -5.66 -47.76 7.64
N SER A 88 -6.39 -47.37 8.69
CA SER A 88 -6.41 -45.99 9.18
C SER A 88 -5.05 -45.49 9.73
N SER A 89 -4.11 -46.39 10.00
CA SER A 89 -2.74 -46.05 10.41
C SER A 89 -1.99 -45.17 9.39
N VAL A 90 -2.37 -45.18 8.10
CA VAL A 90 -1.77 -44.29 7.08
C VAL A 90 -2.03 -42.81 7.38
N TYR A 91 -3.19 -42.48 7.97
CA TYR A 91 -3.49 -41.12 8.43
C TYR A 91 -2.67 -40.77 9.69
N GLY A 92 -2.39 -41.74 10.56
CA GLY A 92 -1.48 -41.55 11.69
C GLY A 92 -0.06 -41.22 11.23
N ALA A 93 0.45 -41.94 10.23
CA ALA A 93 1.74 -41.67 9.62
C ALA A 93 1.77 -40.28 8.92
N ASN A 94 0.72 -39.92 8.17
CA ASN A 94 0.56 -38.58 7.59
C ASN A 94 0.70 -37.48 8.64
N PHE A 95 -0.06 -37.57 9.76
CA PHE A 95 0.04 -36.59 10.85
C PHE A 95 1.45 -36.50 11.43
N MET A 96 2.10 -37.64 11.69
CA MET A 96 3.47 -37.64 12.19
C MET A 96 4.45 -36.95 11.21
N GLY A 97 4.20 -37.01 9.90
CA GLY A 97 5.00 -36.30 8.89
C GLY A 97 4.87 -34.79 9.02
N TRP A 98 3.63 -34.29 9.11
CA TRP A 98 3.35 -32.86 9.33
C TRP A 98 3.86 -32.34 10.68
N LEU A 99 3.71 -33.11 11.75
CA LEU A 99 4.26 -32.77 13.07
C LEU A 99 5.79 -32.69 13.04
N SER A 100 6.45 -33.68 12.43
CA SER A 100 7.91 -33.70 12.23
C SER A 100 8.36 -32.48 11.41
N GLY A 101 7.61 -32.16 10.35
CA GLY A 101 7.84 -31.00 9.49
C GLY A 101 7.83 -29.71 10.30
N ALA A 102 6.77 -29.41 11.05
CA ALA A 102 6.68 -28.16 11.80
C ALA A 102 7.71 -28.04 12.95
N MET A 103 8.07 -29.13 13.62
CA MET A 103 9.13 -29.11 14.65
C MET A 103 10.52 -28.82 14.07
N THR A 104 10.76 -29.25 12.83
CA THR A 104 12.05 -29.05 12.14
C THR A 104 12.09 -27.79 11.29
N ASN A 105 10.95 -27.29 10.78
CA ASN A 105 10.85 -26.19 9.83
C ASN A 105 11.59 -24.93 10.32
N THR A 106 11.39 -24.52 11.58
CA THR A 106 12.08 -23.34 12.16
C THR A 106 13.60 -23.51 12.08
N HIS A 107 14.12 -24.59 12.67
CA HIS A 107 15.55 -24.93 12.71
C HIS A 107 16.19 -25.13 11.33
N LEU A 108 15.42 -25.64 10.35
CA LEU A 108 15.87 -25.83 8.98
C LEU A 108 15.85 -24.52 8.18
N SER A 109 14.81 -23.69 8.34
CA SER A 109 14.69 -22.38 7.65
C SER A 109 15.72 -21.33 8.10
N GLN A 110 16.34 -21.53 9.27
CA GLN A 110 17.53 -20.79 9.72
C GLN A 110 18.80 -21.22 8.97
N LYS A 111 18.87 -22.47 8.47
CA LYS A 111 20.07 -23.07 7.88
C LYS A 111 20.01 -23.23 6.36
N PHE A 112 18.83 -23.19 5.76
CA PHE A 112 18.59 -23.39 4.34
C PHE A 112 17.75 -22.26 3.75
N ASP A 113 18.01 -21.96 2.49
CA ASP A 113 17.25 -20.99 1.71
C ASP A 113 15.97 -21.59 1.10
N LEU A 114 15.14 -20.72 0.51
CA LEU A 114 13.79 -21.06 0.04
C LEU A 114 13.79 -22.23 -0.95
N GLY A 115 14.60 -22.16 -2.00
CA GLY A 115 14.76 -23.23 -3.00
C GLY A 115 15.27 -24.54 -2.39
N SER A 116 16.20 -24.48 -1.43
CA SER A 116 16.70 -25.65 -0.71
C SER A 116 15.60 -26.36 0.11
N MET A 117 14.71 -25.61 0.77
CA MET A 117 13.57 -26.18 1.50
C MET A 117 12.53 -26.82 0.57
N LEU A 118 12.22 -26.17 -0.57
CA LEU A 118 11.33 -26.73 -1.57
C LEU A 118 11.90 -28.02 -2.20
N LEU A 119 13.21 -28.04 -2.52
CA LEU A 119 13.89 -29.22 -3.06
C LEU A 119 13.96 -30.39 -2.09
N LEU A 120 14.27 -30.13 -0.80
CA LEU A 120 14.22 -31.15 0.25
C LEU A 120 12.82 -31.78 0.30
N GLY A 121 11.77 -30.95 0.28
CA GLY A 121 10.40 -31.44 0.27
C GLY A 121 10.06 -32.31 -0.95
N ALA A 122 10.43 -31.88 -2.14
CA ALA A 122 10.18 -32.61 -3.39
C ALA A 122 10.95 -33.95 -3.43
N GLY A 123 12.20 -33.98 -2.97
CA GLY A 123 13.01 -35.21 -2.89
C GLY A 123 12.44 -36.26 -1.94
N LEU A 124 11.91 -35.84 -0.79
CA LEU A 124 11.25 -36.74 0.17
C LEU A 124 9.96 -37.37 -0.42
N GLN A 125 9.17 -36.61 -1.19
CA GLN A 125 8.01 -37.14 -1.90
C GLN A 125 8.40 -38.17 -2.97
N VAL A 126 9.41 -37.87 -3.80
CA VAL A 126 9.94 -38.80 -4.82
C VAL A 126 10.39 -40.12 -4.19
N ALA A 127 11.16 -40.06 -3.09
CA ALA A 127 11.58 -41.25 -2.35
C ALA A 127 10.39 -42.06 -1.81
N ALA A 128 9.36 -41.39 -1.27
CA ALA A 128 8.15 -42.04 -0.78
C ALA A 128 7.37 -42.75 -1.90
N HIS A 129 7.26 -42.15 -3.10
CA HIS A 129 6.56 -42.77 -4.22
C HIS A 129 7.33 -43.94 -4.83
N ALA A 130 8.65 -43.84 -4.95
CA ALA A 130 9.50 -44.95 -5.39
C ALA A 130 9.36 -46.19 -4.47
N LEU A 131 9.30 -45.98 -3.15
CA LEU A 131 9.09 -47.04 -2.17
C LEU A 131 7.71 -47.71 -2.22
N ARG A 132 6.72 -47.12 -2.91
CA ARG A 132 5.36 -47.69 -3.05
C ARG A 132 5.13 -48.47 -4.35
N ALA A 133 5.90 -48.20 -5.39
CA ALA A 133 5.57 -48.60 -6.78
C ALA A 133 5.69 -50.10 -7.10
N TRP A 134 6.08 -50.95 -6.14
CA TRP A 134 6.43 -52.37 -6.34
C TRP A 134 5.61 -53.36 -5.49
N GLY A 135 4.58 -52.89 -4.76
CA GLY A 135 3.81 -53.74 -3.84
C GLY A 135 4.54 -54.01 -2.51
N PRO A 136 4.96 -52.98 -1.76
CA PRO A 136 5.70 -53.16 -0.51
C PRO A 136 4.86 -53.82 0.60
N PRO A 137 5.47 -54.37 1.66
CA PRO A 137 4.75 -54.79 2.86
C PRO A 137 3.96 -53.64 3.49
N PHE A 138 2.77 -53.91 4.05
CA PHE A 138 1.86 -52.86 4.58
C PHE A 138 2.52 -51.88 5.57
N VAL A 139 3.45 -52.34 6.41
CA VAL A 139 4.17 -51.45 7.36
C VAL A 139 5.06 -50.44 6.61
N LEU A 140 5.75 -50.85 5.54
CA LEU A 140 6.52 -49.94 4.69
C LEU A 140 5.58 -49.00 3.93
N TYR A 141 4.47 -49.51 3.39
CA TYR A 141 3.42 -48.68 2.78
C TYR A 141 2.94 -47.59 3.75
N ALA A 142 2.63 -47.93 5.00
CA ALA A 142 2.23 -46.95 6.02
C ALA A 142 3.35 -45.94 6.34
N ILE A 143 4.61 -46.38 6.52
CA ILE A 143 5.75 -45.49 6.80
C ILE A 143 5.99 -44.48 5.68
N THR A 144 5.77 -44.83 4.41
CA THR A 144 5.89 -43.85 3.32
C THR A 144 4.88 -42.69 3.39
N PHE A 145 3.78 -42.81 4.16
CA PHE A 145 2.91 -41.66 4.44
C PHE A 145 3.53 -40.65 5.41
N TRP A 146 4.40 -41.07 6.33
CA TRP A 146 5.21 -40.12 7.10
C TRP A 146 6.18 -39.36 6.20
N LEU A 147 6.85 -40.07 5.28
CA LEU A 147 7.87 -39.52 4.40
C LEU A 147 7.30 -38.53 3.36
N VAL A 148 6.21 -38.89 2.67
CA VAL A 148 5.57 -38.00 1.67
C VAL A 148 5.04 -36.72 2.32
N SER A 149 4.43 -36.85 3.50
CA SER A 149 3.79 -35.73 4.22
C SER A 149 4.79 -34.82 4.92
N LEU A 150 5.95 -35.33 5.34
CA LEU A 150 7.10 -34.51 5.74
C LEU A 150 7.59 -33.66 4.55
N GLY A 151 7.71 -34.27 3.36
CA GLY A 151 8.10 -33.56 2.14
C GLY A 151 7.05 -32.55 1.64
N GLN A 152 5.78 -32.83 1.88
CA GLN A 152 4.67 -31.92 1.63
C GLN A 152 4.64 -30.76 2.63
N ALA A 153 4.90 -31.02 3.91
CA ALA A 153 4.91 -29.97 4.94
C ALA A 153 5.90 -28.84 4.64
N TYR A 154 7.10 -29.16 4.14
CA TYR A 154 8.06 -28.14 3.71
C TYR A 154 7.58 -27.38 2.45
N GLN A 155 7.12 -28.09 1.41
CA GLN A 155 6.66 -27.46 0.16
C GLN A 155 5.41 -26.60 0.34
N ASP A 156 4.41 -27.09 1.07
CA ASP A 156 3.16 -26.37 1.32
C ASP A 156 3.44 -25.13 2.21
N THR A 157 4.27 -25.23 3.24
CA THR A 157 4.63 -24.09 4.10
C THR A 157 5.38 -23.02 3.32
N HIS A 158 6.47 -23.40 2.64
CA HIS A 158 7.32 -22.44 1.93
C HIS A 158 6.67 -21.90 0.65
N GLY A 159 5.90 -22.72 -0.07
CA GLY A 159 5.13 -22.30 -1.24
C GLY A 159 3.99 -21.32 -0.89
N ASN A 160 3.30 -21.54 0.24
CA ASN A 160 2.31 -20.58 0.74
C ASN A 160 2.98 -19.24 1.12
N THR A 161 4.06 -19.27 1.92
CA THR A 161 4.75 -18.05 2.36
C THR A 161 5.32 -17.26 1.17
N PHE A 162 5.88 -17.94 0.16
CA PHE A 162 6.31 -17.31 -1.09
C PHE A 162 5.13 -16.68 -1.85
N VAL A 163 4.05 -17.41 -2.12
CA VAL A 163 2.93 -16.87 -2.91
C VAL A 163 2.19 -15.75 -2.17
N ALA A 164 2.14 -15.80 -0.83
CA ALA A 164 1.53 -14.76 0.00
C ALA A 164 2.25 -13.40 -0.09
N SER A 165 3.54 -13.35 -0.45
CA SER A 165 4.29 -12.09 -0.67
C SER A 165 4.11 -11.49 -2.07
N THR A 166 3.46 -12.19 -3.00
CA THR A 166 3.36 -11.75 -4.41
C THR A 166 2.25 -10.72 -4.65
N LYS A 167 2.45 -9.84 -5.65
CA LYS A 167 1.40 -8.90 -6.11
C LYS A 167 0.16 -9.68 -6.55
N GLY A 168 -0.99 -9.36 -5.94
CA GLY A 168 -2.25 -10.08 -6.17
C GLY A 168 -2.39 -11.40 -5.40
N ALA A 169 -1.65 -11.58 -4.29
CA ALA A 169 -1.59 -12.78 -3.46
C ALA A 169 -2.92 -13.55 -3.32
N HIS A 170 -4.06 -12.90 -3.05
CA HIS A 170 -5.35 -13.60 -2.91
C HIS A 170 -5.75 -14.44 -4.15
N ARG A 171 -5.36 -14.00 -5.36
CA ARG A 171 -5.60 -14.74 -6.61
C ARG A 171 -4.61 -15.89 -6.77
N TRP A 172 -3.32 -15.64 -6.61
CA TRP A 172 -2.28 -16.66 -6.76
C TRP A 172 -2.36 -17.75 -5.68
N LEU A 173 -2.72 -17.37 -4.45
CA LEU A 173 -2.99 -18.28 -3.35
C LEU A 173 -4.23 -19.15 -3.66
N ALA A 174 -5.27 -18.60 -4.29
CA ALA A 174 -6.38 -19.39 -4.79
C ALA A 174 -5.96 -20.34 -5.95
N VAL A 175 -5.04 -19.90 -6.83
CA VAL A 175 -4.49 -20.71 -7.94
C VAL A 175 -3.66 -21.91 -7.45
N ILE A 176 -2.72 -21.75 -6.50
CA ILE A 176 -1.95 -22.90 -6.00
C ILE A 176 -2.86 -23.91 -5.27
N HIS A 177 -3.84 -23.42 -4.49
CA HIS A 177 -4.82 -24.27 -3.84
C HIS A 177 -5.85 -24.87 -4.82
N ALA A 178 -6.10 -24.26 -5.97
CA ALA A 178 -6.83 -24.87 -7.06
C ALA A 178 -6.00 -25.97 -7.71
N MET A 179 -4.70 -25.78 -7.96
CA MET A 179 -3.82 -26.83 -8.48
C MET A 179 -3.70 -28.02 -7.53
N TYR A 180 -3.70 -27.81 -6.21
CA TYR A 180 -3.87 -28.91 -5.24
C TYR A 180 -5.18 -29.68 -5.47
N MET A 181 -6.34 -29.00 -5.59
CA MET A 181 -7.60 -29.70 -5.88
C MET A 181 -7.62 -30.35 -7.28
N ALA A 182 -6.91 -29.81 -8.26
CA ALA A 182 -6.73 -30.44 -9.58
C ALA A 182 -5.90 -31.72 -9.46
N GLY A 183 -4.88 -31.74 -8.59
CA GLY A 183 -4.20 -32.98 -8.19
C GLY A 183 -5.16 -33.97 -7.53
N CYS A 184 -5.96 -33.50 -6.55
CA CYS A 184 -6.96 -34.33 -5.88
C CYS A 184 -8.07 -34.83 -6.83
N LEU A 185 -8.31 -34.15 -7.94
CA LEU A 185 -9.21 -34.57 -9.01
C LEU A 185 -8.56 -35.65 -9.89
N CYS A 186 -7.30 -35.46 -10.29
CA CYS A 186 -6.54 -36.42 -11.10
C CYS A 186 -6.24 -37.74 -10.35
N GLY A 187 -5.96 -37.66 -9.04
CA GLY A 187 -5.63 -38.82 -8.20
C GLY A 187 -6.63 -39.98 -8.32
N PRO A 188 -7.92 -39.80 -7.98
CA PRO A 188 -8.95 -40.84 -8.13
C PRO A 188 -9.15 -41.34 -9.56
N PHE A 189 -9.02 -40.48 -10.59
CA PHE A 189 -9.15 -40.92 -11.99
C PHE A 189 -8.05 -41.91 -12.37
N VAL A 190 -6.79 -41.56 -12.13
CA VAL A 190 -5.65 -42.42 -12.48
C VAL A 190 -5.59 -43.64 -11.56
N ALA A 191 -5.80 -43.46 -10.25
CA ALA A 191 -5.79 -44.55 -9.28
C ALA A 191 -6.88 -45.60 -9.55
N THR A 192 -8.12 -45.19 -9.81
CA THR A 192 -9.22 -46.13 -10.10
C THR A 192 -9.01 -46.82 -11.45
N ALA A 193 -8.53 -46.09 -12.47
CA ALA A 193 -8.22 -46.69 -13.77
C ALA A 193 -7.14 -47.79 -13.64
N VAL A 194 -6.02 -47.50 -12.98
CA VAL A 194 -4.94 -48.49 -12.77
C VAL A 194 -5.39 -49.65 -11.87
N ALA A 195 -6.12 -49.38 -10.78
CA ALA A 195 -6.60 -50.42 -9.87
C ALA A 195 -7.70 -51.31 -10.46
N SER A 196 -8.39 -50.89 -11.53
CA SER A 196 -9.45 -51.66 -12.20
C SER A 196 -9.10 -52.20 -13.59
N ALA A 197 -7.89 -51.94 -14.10
CA ALA A 197 -7.45 -52.31 -15.46
C ALA A 197 -7.33 -53.82 -15.75
N GLY A 198 -7.61 -54.71 -14.79
CA GLY A 198 -7.45 -56.16 -14.95
C GLY A 198 -8.27 -56.99 -13.96
N LYS A 199 -8.31 -58.31 -14.18
CA LYS A 199 -9.02 -59.28 -13.31
C LYS A 199 -8.46 -59.32 -11.88
N THR A 200 -7.15 -59.08 -11.73
CA THR A 200 -6.48 -58.87 -10.45
C THR A 200 -6.00 -57.42 -10.39
N SER A 201 -6.22 -56.77 -9.25
CA SER A 201 -5.88 -55.36 -9.07
C SER A 201 -4.39 -55.19 -8.78
N HIS A 202 -3.70 -54.43 -9.61
CA HIS A 202 -2.29 -54.07 -9.41
C HIS A 202 -2.19 -52.60 -8.95
N TRP A 203 -3.02 -52.25 -7.97
CA TRP A 203 -3.26 -50.89 -7.47
C TRP A 203 -1.98 -50.11 -7.12
N TYR A 204 -0.93 -50.80 -6.65
CA TYR A 204 0.37 -50.20 -6.30
C TYR A 204 1.11 -49.60 -7.51
N LEU A 205 0.83 -50.05 -8.74
CA LEU A 205 1.41 -49.47 -9.96
C LEU A 205 0.95 -48.03 -10.19
N PHE A 206 -0.13 -47.58 -9.54
CA PHE A 206 -0.52 -46.16 -9.52
C PHE A 206 0.65 -45.27 -9.12
N PHE A 207 1.50 -45.68 -8.16
CA PHE A 207 2.56 -44.81 -7.62
C PHE A 207 3.70 -44.50 -8.60
N LEU A 208 3.75 -45.16 -9.76
CA LEU A 208 4.61 -44.73 -10.88
C LEU A 208 4.19 -43.35 -11.44
N PHE A 209 2.91 -42.99 -11.37
CA PHE A 209 2.41 -41.68 -11.81
C PHE A 209 2.88 -40.51 -10.92
N PRO A 210 2.62 -40.49 -9.58
CA PRO A 210 3.15 -39.45 -8.69
C PRO A 210 4.68 -39.48 -8.60
N LEU A 211 5.34 -40.63 -8.81
CA LEU A 211 6.80 -40.68 -8.97
C LEU A 211 7.27 -39.88 -10.20
N GLY A 212 6.65 -40.09 -11.37
CA GLY A 212 6.97 -39.39 -12.61
C GLY A 212 6.78 -37.88 -12.52
N ILE A 213 5.62 -37.42 -12.03
CA ILE A 213 5.39 -35.98 -11.81
C ILE A 213 6.22 -35.41 -10.65
N GLY A 214 6.57 -36.23 -9.66
CA GLY A 214 7.49 -35.83 -8.58
C GLY A 214 8.90 -35.53 -9.08
N LEU A 215 9.43 -36.33 -10.02
CA LEU A 215 10.71 -36.06 -10.67
C LEU A 215 10.67 -34.77 -11.51
N ILE A 216 9.56 -34.51 -12.20
CA ILE A 216 9.32 -33.25 -12.91
C ILE A 216 9.27 -32.07 -11.92
N ASN A 217 8.65 -32.24 -10.74
CA ASN A 217 8.57 -31.21 -9.70
C ASN A 217 9.96 -30.87 -9.13
N VAL A 218 10.80 -31.87 -8.85
CA VAL A 218 12.21 -31.64 -8.44
C VAL A 218 12.95 -30.81 -9.49
N ALA A 219 12.81 -31.13 -10.77
CA ALA A 219 13.44 -30.37 -11.86
C ALA A 219 12.88 -28.94 -11.99
N LEU A 220 11.56 -28.75 -11.89
CA LEU A 220 10.92 -27.43 -11.95
C LEU A 220 11.33 -26.54 -10.78
N VAL A 221 11.32 -27.06 -9.55
CA VAL A 221 11.76 -26.32 -8.36
C VAL A 221 13.24 -25.94 -8.49
N PHE A 222 14.10 -26.87 -8.93
CA PHE A 222 15.53 -26.61 -9.14
C PHE A 222 15.76 -25.48 -10.15
N VAL A 223 15.01 -25.45 -11.26
CA VAL A 223 15.14 -24.41 -12.29
C VAL A 223 14.55 -23.07 -11.82
N ALA A 224 13.38 -23.09 -11.18
CA ALA A 224 12.62 -21.89 -10.82
C ALA A 224 13.20 -21.15 -9.61
N PHE A 225 13.78 -21.87 -8.64
CA PHE A 225 14.34 -21.32 -7.40
C PHE A 225 15.86 -21.46 -7.31
N ARG A 226 16.55 -21.64 -8.46
CA ARG A 226 18.02 -21.84 -8.55
C ARG A 226 18.85 -20.76 -7.82
N ASP A 227 18.30 -19.55 -7.74
CA ASP A 227 18.85 -18.37 -7.04
C ASP A 227 18.85 -18.53 -5.51
N THR A 228 17.96 -19.35 -4.98
CA THR A 228 17.73 -19.59 -3.55
C THR A 228 17.97 -21.06 -3.18
N VAL A 229 18.77 -21.79 -3.95
CA VAL A 229 19.35 -23.10 -3.57
C VAL A 229 20.68 -22.86 -2.86
N GLY A 230 20.62 -22.60 -1.56
CA GLY A 230 21.76 -22.32 -0.70
C GLY A 230 21.66 -22.94 0.70
N TYR A 231 22.79 -22.91 1.41
CA TYR A 231 22.87 -23.05 2.85
C TYR A 231 23.19 -21.67 3.42
N LYS A 232 22.49 -21.27 4.48
CA LYS A 232 22.68 -19.99 5.17
C LYS A 232 23.96 -20.01 6.00
N GLY A 233 25.07 -19.74 5.35
CA GLY A 233 26.37 -19.48 5.95
C GLY A 233 26.87 -18.10 5.56
N LYS A 234 27.67 -17.45 6.43
CA LYS A 234 28.27 -16.13 6.20
C LYS A 234 28.90 -16.03 4.80
N LYS A 235 28.24 -15.31 3.89
CA LYS A 235 28.89 -14.80 2.67
C LYS A 235 29.72 -13.58 3.03
N SER A 236 30.96 -13.55 2.56
CA SER A 236 31.77 -12.32 2.56
C SER A 236 31.22 -11.32 1.54
N PRO A 237 31.43 -10.00 1.72
CA PRO A 237 30.87 -8.97 0.87
C PRO A 237 31.69 -8.79 -0.43
N ASP A 238 31.70 -9.80 -1.31
CA ASP A 238 32.34 -9.69 -2.64
C ASP A 238 31.79 -10.72 -3.66
N ASP A 239 30.52 -10.58 -4.07
CA ASP A 239 30.06 -10.97 -5.42
C ASP A 239 28.72 -10.28 -5.79
N GLY A 240 28.58 -9.90 -7.06
CA GLY A 240 27.53 -9.00 -7.57
C GLY A 240 26.17 -9.65 -7.80
N THR A 241 25.46 -10.05 -6.73
CA THR A 241 24.11 -10.65 -6.83
C THR A 241 23.00 -9.60 -6.66
N THR A 242 21.98 -9.63 -7.52
CA THR A 242 20.87 -8.64 -7.54
C THR A 242 20.03 -8.64 -6.26
N ALA A 243 19.73 -7.46 -5.73
CA ALA A 243 19.14 -7.24 -4.40
C ALA A 243 17.68 -7.69 -4.19
N VAL A 244 17.05 -8.36 -5.17
CA VAL A 244 15.61 -8.71 -5.16
C VAL A 244 15.31 -9.92 -4.26
N ASP A 245 16.20 -10.92 -4.19
CA ASP A 245 15.98 -12.14 -3.40
C ASP A 245 16.43 -12.03 -1.93
N ALA A 246 17.02 -10.90 -1.52
CA ALA A 246 17.56 -10.71 -0.16
C ALA A 246 16.50 -10.32 0.89
N GLU A 247 15.56 -9.44 0.54
CA GLU A 247 14.63 -8.84 1.52
C GLU A 247 13.58 -9.80 2.09
N LEU A 248 13.33 -10.94 1.43
CA LEU A 248 12.42 -11.97 1.93
C LEU A 248 13.10 -12.99 2.87
N ALA A 249 14.41 -12.88 3.08
CA ALA A 249 15.20 -13.79 3.91
C ALA A 249 15.82 -13.13 5.16
N SER A 250 15.90 -11.79 5.22
CA SER A 250 16.57 -11.04 6.28
C SER A 250 15.69 -10.75 7.50
N THR A 251 15.45 -11.75 8.34
CA THR A 251 15.16 -11.51 9.77
C THR A 251 16.41 -10.98 10.47
N PRO A 252 16.33 -9.98 11.37
CA PRO A 252 17.50 -9.44 12.04
C PRO A 252 18.03 -10.41 13.12
N GLU A 253 19.28 -10.85 12.98
CA GLU A 253 20.01 -11.61 13.99
C GLU A 253 20.91 -10.70 14.83
N SER A 254 20.85 -10.80 16.17
CA SER A 254 22.04 -11.03 17.03
C SER A 254 21.73 -11.01 18.55
N THR A 255 20.82 -11.87 19.04
CA THR A 255 20.71 -12.20 20.48
C THR A 255 20.32 -13.67 20.65
N SER A 256 21.01 -14.39 21.55
CA SER A 256 20.83 -15.81 21.96
C SER A 256 19.89 -16.67 21.08
N GLU A 257 20.49 -17.52 20.24
CA GLU A 257 19.79 -18.28 19.19
C GLU A 257 18.53 -19.02 19.69
N ASP A 258 18.63 -19.75 20.81
CA ASP A 258 17.50 -20.50 21.40
C ASP A 258 16.35 -19.61 21.94
N ASP A 259 16.67 -18.47 22.57
CA ASP A 259 15.64 -17.55 23.08
C ASP A 259 14.78 -16.95 21.96
N SER A 260 15.39 -16.71 20.80
CA SER A 260 14.73 -16.09 19.65
C SER A 260 13.62 -16.97 19.06
N ALA A 261 13.93 -18.23 18.78
CA ALA A 261 13.00 -19.20 18.20
C ALA A 261 11.92 -19.61 19.20
N PHE A 262 12.31 -19.86 20.46
CA PHE A 262 11.35 -20.16 21.53
C PHE A 262 10.44 -18.95 21.81
N GLY A 263 10.97 -17.72 21.74
CA GLY A 263 10.21 -16.48 21.83
C GLY A 263 9.13 -16.35 20.76
N LEU A 264 9.47 -16.59 19.48
CA LEU A 264 8.53 -16.55 18.36
C LEU A 264 7.40 -17.59 18.49
N ILE A 265 7.73 -18.82 18.93
CA ILE A 265 6.74 -19.87 19.19
C ILE A 265 5.84 -19.47 20.37
N LYS A 266 6.40 -18.92 21.45
CA LYS A 266 5.69 -18.46 22.65
C LYS A 266 4.78 -17.25 22.38
N GLU A 267 5.15 -16.35 21.48
CA GLU A 267 4.29 -15.26 20.99
C GLU A 267 3.13 -15.78 20.12
N THR A 268 3.43 -16.71 19.21
CA THR A 268 2.43 -17.39 18.38
C THR A 268 1.37 -18.10 19.23
N LEU A 269 1.80 -18.90 20.21
CA LEU A 269 0.90 -19.66 21.10
C LEU A 269 0.07 -18.78 22.05
N LYS A 270 0.51 -17.56 22.35
CA LYS A 270 -0.30 -16.57 23.11
C LYS A 270 -1.41 -15.93 22.28
N THR A 271 -1.33 -15.98 20.95
CA THR A 271 -2.23 -15.23 20.06
C THR A 271 -3.57 -15.94 19.88
N ARG A 272 -4.63 -15.47 20.57
CA ARG A 272 -5.98 -16.07 20.55
C ARG A 272 -6.54 -16.28 19.13
N SER A 273 -6.25 -15.39 18.18
CA SER A 273 -6.69 -15.52 16.78
C SER A 273 -6.13 -16.77 16.09
N VAL A 274 -4.90 -17.19 16.44
CA VAL A 274 -4.25 -18.38 15.86
C VAL A 274 -5.05 -19.62 16.25
N TRP A 275 -5.33 -19.81 17.54
CA TRP A 275 -6.13 -20.95 18.04
C TRP A 275 -7.53 -21.04 17.43
N LEU A 276 -8.22 -19.91 17.27
CA LEU A 276 -9.57 -19.89 16.70
C LEU A 276 -9.58 -20.25 15.21
N LEU A 277 -8.57 -19.80 14.45
CA LEU A 277 -8.41 -20.19 13.05
C LEU A 277 -7.93 -21.65 12.92
N SER A 278 -7.00 -22.09 13.77
CA SER A 278 -6.56 -23.50 13.87
C SER A 278 -7.73 -24.46 14.13
N LEU A 279 -8.66 -24.09 15.02
CA LEU A 279 -9.87 -24.89 15.30
C LEU A 279 -10.80 -25.00 14.09
N PHE A 280 -10.98 -23.89 13.34
CA PHE A 280 -11.74 -23.92 12.08
C PHE A 280 -11.10 -24.87 11.05
N PHE A 281 -9.78 -24.77 10.84
CA PHE A 281 -9.07 -25.65 9.92
C PHE A 281 -9.05 -27.12 10.38
N PHE A 282 -8.91 -27.39 11.67
CA PHE A 282 -9.00 -28.73 12.28
C PHE A 282 -10.34 -29.40 11.96
N CYS A 283 -11.47 -28.70 12.16
CA CYS A 283 -12.79 -29.23 11.81
C CYS A 283 -13.00 -29.33 10.28
N PHE A 284 -12.59 -28.31 9.52
CA PHE A 284 -12.78 -28.26 8.06
C PHE A 284 -12.01 -29.36 7.33
N LEU A 285 -10.71 -29.50 7.61
CA LEU A 285 -9.87 -30.51 6.96
C LEU A 285 -10.21 -31.91 7.48
N GLY A 286 -10.63 -32.03 8.74
CA GLY A 286 -11.25 -33.23 9.30
C GLY A 286 -12.47 -33.69 8.50
N ALA A 287 -13.43 -32.81 8.22
CA ALA A 287 -14.57 -33.12 7.36
C ALA A 287 -14.13 -33.56 5.94
N THR A 288 -13.21 -32.78 5.35
CA THR A 288 -12.72 -32.96 3.98
C THR A 288 -12.03 -34.32 3.78
N LEU A 289 -11.09 -34.68 4.66
CA LEU A 289 -10.32 -35.92 4.54
C LEU A 289 -11.09 -37.14 5.05
N THR A 290 -12.00 -37.00 6.03
CA THR A 290 -12.93 -38.09 6.38
C THR A 290 -13.87 -38.40 5.22
N ALA A 291 -14.38 -37.39 4.51
CA ALA A 291 -15.22 -37.61 3.33
C ALA A 291 -14.42 -38.28 2.19
N ASN A 292 -13.31 -37.66 1.77
CA ASN A 292 -12.50 -38.17 0.67
C ASN A 292 -11.95 -39.58 0.95
N GLY A 293 -11.50 -39.84 2.17
CA GLY A 293 -10.84 -41.09 2.57
C GLY A 293 -11.75 -42.31 2.77
N TRP A 294 -13.06 -42.11 3.05
CA TRP A 294 -13.99 -43.19 3.38
C TRP A 294 -15.23 -43.31 2.48
N VAL A 295 -15.51 -42.32 1.62
CA VAL A 295 -16.71 -42.34 0.75
C VAL A 295 -16.79 -43.58 -0.14
N VAL A 296 -15.67 -44.06 -0.70
CA VAL A 296 -15.68 -45.21 -1.61
C VAL A 296 -16.04 -46.50 -0.87
N GLU A 297 -15.43 -46.75 0.30
CA GLU A 297 -15.79 -47.93 1.10
C GLU A 297 -17.22 -47.83 1.65
N TYR A 298 -17.71 -46.63 1.99
CA TYR A 298 -19.14 -46.43 2.32
C TYR A 298 -20.06 -46.80 1.15
N LEU A 299 -19.75 -46.35 -0.07
CA LEU A 299 -20.58 -46.65 -1.25
C LEU A 299 -20.53 -48.14 -1.62
N VAL A 300 -19.38 -48.78 -1.51
CA VAL A 300 -19.23 -50.22 -1.77
C VAL A 300 -19.96 -51.05 -0.69
N VAL A 301 -19.75 -50.77 0.60
CA VAL A 301 -20.25 -51.63 1.70
C VAL A 301 -21.69 -51.30 2.13
N VAL A 302 -22.11 -50.03 2.03
CA VAL A 302 -23.42 -49.57 2.56
C VAL A 302 -24.43 -49.25 1.43
N ARG A 303 -23.97 -49.05 0.19
CA ARG A 303 -24.83 -48.77 -0.98
C ARG A 303 -24.69 -49.79 -2.12
N ASP A 304 -23.98 -50.91 -1.90
CA ASP A 304 -23.73 -51.99 -2.87
C ASP A 304 -23.14 -51.50 -4.21
N GLY A 305 -22.29 -50.47 -4.15
CA GLY A 305 -21.68 -49.86 -5.31
C GLY A 305 -20.51 -50.68 -5.86
N ASN A 306 -20.49 -50.92 -7.18
CA ASN A 306 -19.37 -51.60 -7.84
C ASN A 306 -18.05 -50.82 -7.65
N LEU A 307 -17.07 -51.41 -6.98
CA LEU A 307 -15.78 -50.80 -6.63
C LEU A 307 -15.05 -50.18 -7.83
N SER A 308 -15.08 -50.82 -9.00
CA SER A 308 -14.45 -50.30 -10.23
C SER A 308 -15.03 -48.96 -10.71
N GLN A 309 -16.23 -48.60 -10.25
CA GLN A 309 -16.92 -47.35 -10.56
C GLN A 309 -16.92 -46.39 -9.37
N MET A 310 -17.06 -46.90 -8.14
CA MET A 310 -17.17 -46.04 -6.94
C MET A 310 -15.87 -45.26 -6.66
N GLY A 311 -14.71 -45.77 -7.09
CA GLY A 311 -13.43 -45.06 -6.99
C GLY A 311 -13.38 -43.71 -7.70
N TYR A 312 -14.26 -43.46 -8.67
CA TYR A 312 -14.37 -42.16 -9.35
C TYR A 312 -15.24 -41.14 -8.59
N VAL A 313 -16.03 -41.53 -7.59
CA VAL A 313 -16.92 -40.58 -6.86
C VAL A 313 -16.15 -39.50 -6.07
N PRO A 314 -14.98 -39.78 -5.43
CA PRO A 314 -14.07 -38.75 -4.91
C PRO A 314 -13.66 -37.69 -5.94
N ALA A 315 -13.54 -38.05 -7.23
CA ALA A 315 -13.24 -37.08 -8.28
C ALA A 315 -14.35 -36.01 -8.40
N GLY A 316 -15.61 -36.38 -8.14
CA GLY A 316 -16.73 -35.44 -8.05
C GLY A 316 -16.58 -34.43 -6.91
N PHE A 317 -16.21 -34.88 -5.70
CA PHE A 317 -15.96 -34.02 -4.54
C PHE A 317 -14.75 -33.08 -4.77
N ASN A 318 -13.65 -33.61 -5.30
CA ASN A 318 -12.42 -32.85 -5.54
C ASN A 318 -12.56 -31.89 -6.73
N GLY A 319 -13.24 -32.30 -7.80
CA GLY A 319 -13.60 -31.47 -8.94
C GLY A 319 -14.59 -30.37 -8.58
N GLY A 320 -15.60 -30.69 -7.76
CA GLY A 320 -16.45 -29.69 -7.12
C GLY A 320 -15.61 -28.67 -6.36
N SER A 321 -14.74 -29.12 -5.45
CA SER A 321 -13.85 -28.25 -4.66
C SER A 321 -12.93 -27.37 -5.50
N LEU A 322 -12.40 -27.89 -6.62
CA LEU A 322 -11.63 -27.15 -7.62
C LEU A 322 -12.47 -26.01 -8.23
N LEU A 323 -13.64 -26.34 -8.78
CA LEU A 323 -14.54 -25.37 -9.41
C LEU A 323 -15.06 -24.35 -8.38
N GLY A 324 -15.26 -24.76 -7.13
CA GLY A 324 -15.60 -23.89 -6.01
C GLY A 324 -14.50 -22.88 -5.69
N ARG A 325 -13.24 -23.33 -5.61
CA ARG A 325 -12.07 -22.44 -5.40
C ARG A 325 -11.91 -21.40 -6.50
N LEU A 326 -12.29 -21.72 -7.74
CA LEU A 326 -12.20 -20.80 -8.88
C LEU A 326 -13.42 -19.87 -8.99
N PHE A 327 -14.64 -20.41 -9.00
CA PHE A 327 -15.86 -19.63 -9.29
C PHE A 327 -16.50 -18.95 -8.08
N LEU A 328 -16.37 -19.52 -6.87
CA LEU A 328 -16.98 -18.93 -5.68
C LEU A 328 -16.05 -17.96 -4.94
N ALA A 329 -14.77 -17.87 -5.29
CA ALA A 329 -13.83 -16.92 -4.67
C ALA A 329 -14.31 -15.46 -4.81
N GLU A 330 -14.72 -15.06 -6.02
CA GLU A 330 -15.19 -13.69 -6.29
C GLU A 330 -16.52 -13.38 -5.55
N PRO A 331 -17.58 -14.19 -5.64
CA PRO A 331 -18.76 -14.05 -4.78
C PRO A 331 -18.44 -13.99 -3.27
N THR A 332 -17.52 -14.84 -2.80
CA THR A 332 -17.11 -14.88 -1.37
C THR A 332 -16.49 -13.56 -0.94
N HIS A 333 -15.64 -12.97 -1.78
CA HIS A 333 -15.04 -11.67 -1.54
C HIS A 333 -16.09 -10.54 -1.60
N ARG A 334 -16.83 -10.43 -2.71
CA ARG A 334 -17.79 -9.36 -3.01
C ARG A 334 -18.92 -9.22 -1.98
N PHE A 335 -19.56 -10.33 -1.62
CA PHE A 335 -20.70 -10.35 -0.68
C PHE A 335 -20.29 -10.46 0.81
N GLY A 336 -18.99 -10.63 1.08
CA GLY A 336 -18.41 -10.59 2.42
C GLY A 336 -18.15 -11.98 2.99
N VAL A 337 -16.87 -12.35 2.99
CA VAL A 337 -16.25 -13.61 3.48
C VAL A 337 -17.04 -14.31 4.59
N ARG A 338 -17.24 -13.63 5.74
CA ARG A 338 -17.87 -14.24 6.92
C ARG A 338 -19.31 -14.73 6.66
N ARG A 339 -20.10 -13.97 5.89
CA ARG A 339 -21.49 -14.29 5.56
C ARG A 339 -21.57 -15.45 4.55
N MET A 340 -20.71 -15.40 3.54
CA MET A 340 -20.71 -16.38 2.44
C MET A 340 -20.29 -17.78 2.91
N ILE A 341 -19.21 -17.90 3.70
CA ILE A 341 -18.80 -19.18 4.29
C ILE A 341 -19.90 -19.75 5.23
N PHE A 342 -20.59 -18.90 6.01
CA PHE A 342 -21.71 -19.36 6.84
C PHE A 342 -22.90 -19.88 6.01
N PHE A 343 -23.27 -19.18 4.93
CA PHE A 343 -24.32 -19.62 4.00
C PHE A 343 -23.96 -20.94 3.30
N PHE A 344 -22.73 -21.06 2.78
CA PHE A 344 -22.22 -22.29 2.20
C PHE A 344 -22.26 -23.44 3.22
N SER A 345 -21.94 -23.19 4.50
CA SER A 345 -21.97 -24.20 5.55
C SER A 345 -23.36 -24.80 5.78
N ILE A 346 -24.42 -23.98 5.75
CA ILE A 346 -25.80 -24.47 5.85
C ILE A 346 -26.14 -25.36 4.65
N LEU A 347 -25.73 -24.96 3.44
CA LEU A 347 -25.96 -25.72 2.22
C LEU A 347 -25.16 -27.03 2.20
N CYS A 348 -23.91 -27.03 2.68
CA CYS A 348 -23.10 -28.22 2.89
C CYS A 348 -23.77 -29.23 3.85
N ILE A 349 -24.32 -28.76 4.98
CA ILE A 349 -25.06 -29.63 5.91
C ILE A 349 -26.31 -30.21 5.23
N GLY A 350 -27.06 -29.40 4.47
CA GLY A 350 -28.21 -29.88 3.69
C GLY A 350 -27.84 -30.95 2.65
N LEU A 351 -26.74 -30.77 1.93
CA LEU A 351 -26.22 -31.72 0.95
C LEU A 351 -25.68 -33.01 1.61
N GLN A 352 -25.07 -32.91 2.79
CA GLN A 352 -24.63 -34.08 3.57
C GLN A 352 -25.83 -34.89 4.09
N LEU A 353 -26.90 -34.23 4.53
CA LEU A 353 -28.16 -34.90 4.90
C LEU A 353 -28.82 -35.56 3.69
N LEU A 354 -28.80 -34.91 2.52
CA LEU A 354 -29.30 -35.48 1.26
C LEU A 354 -28.52 -36.75 0.87
N PHE A 355 -27.19 -36.72 0.95
CA PHE A 355 -26.34 -37.90 0.74
C PHE A 355 -26.66 -39.02 1.74
N TRP A 356 -26.72 -38.71 3.05
CA TRP A 356 -26.99 -39.69 4.09
C TRP A 356 -28.36 -40.37 3.91
N LEU A 357 -29.42 -39.58 3.78
CA LEU A 357 -30.80 -40.06 3.91
C LEU A 357 -31.41 -40.60 2.61
N VAL A 358 -30.88 -40.24 1.43
CA VAL A 358 -31.37 -40.76 0.14
C VAL A 358 -30.56 -41.99 -0.28
N PRO A 359 -31.16 -43.20 -0.36
CA PRO A 359 -30.46 -44.46 -0.68
C PRO A 359 -30.23 -44.62 -2.19
N ASN A 360 -29.60 -43.63 -2.85
CA ASN A 360 -29.32 -43.66 -4.29
C ASN A 360 -27.89 -43.19 -4.57
N ILE A 361 -27.13 -43.95 -5.37
CA ILE A 361 -25.71 -43.68 -5.68
C ILE A 361 -25.53 -42.42 -6.54
N ILE A 362 -26.44 -42.15 -7.48
CA ILE A 362 -26.37 -40.96 -8.35
C ILE A 362 -26.65 -39.71 -7.51
N ALA A 363 -27.69 -39.74 -6.68
CA ALA A 363 -28.00 -38.65 -5.74
C ALA A 363 -26.85 -38.41 -4.75
N ALA A 364 -26.23 -39.47 -4.22
CA ALA A 364 -25.03 -39.39 -3.38
C ALA A 364 -23.85 -38.71 -4.11
N SER A 365 -23.57 -39.13 -5.35
CA SER A 365 -22.47 -38.61 -6.16
C SER A 365 -22.65 -37.14 -6.52
N ILE A 366 -23.87 -36.72 -6.86
CA ILE A 366 -24.22 -35.31 -7.09
C ILE A 366 -24.10 -34.51 -5.78
N SER A 367 -24.64 -35.04 -4.68
CA SER A 367 -24.63 -34.36 -3.37
C SER A 367 -23.22 -34.11 -2.87
N ILE A 368 -22.31 -35.11 -2.96
CA ILE A 368 -20.92 -34.94 -2.53
C ILE A 368 -20.12 -34.05 -3.51
N SER A 369 -20.44 -34.05 -4.81
CA SER A 369 -19.83 -33.11 -5.76
C SER A 369 -20.19 -31.65 -5.45
N LEU A 370 -21.46 -31.39 -5.13
CA LEU A 370 -21.93 -30.07 -4.69
C LEU A 370 -21.40 -29.69 -3.30
N LEU A 371 -21.28 -30.65 -2.38
CA LEU A 371 -20.65 -30.45 -1.08
C LEU A 371 -19.22 -29.92 -1.25
N GLY A 372 -18.44 -30.58 -2.10
CA GLY A 372 -17.09 -30.10 -2.48
C GLY A 372 -17.11 -28.69 -3.06
N PHE A 373 -18.03 -28.41 -4.00
CA PHE A 373 -18.17 -27.09 -4.60
C PHE A 373 -18.37 -25.96 -3.59
N PHE A 374 -19.27 -26.13 -2.62
CA PHE A 374 -19.49 -25.12 -1.59
C PHE A 374 -18.39 -25.10 -0.50
N MET A 375 -17.73 -26.23 -0.21
CA MET A 375 -16.56 -26.30 0.67
C MET A 375 -15.28 -25.71 0.05
N GLY A 376 -15.17 -25.66 -1.29
CA GLY A 376 -13.96 -25.25 -2.01
C GLY A 376 -13.26 -23.99 -1.49
N PRO A 377 -13.97 -22.84 -1.37
CA PRO A 377 -13.40 -21.56 -0.93
C PRO A 377 -12.80 -21.54 0.49
N TYR A 378 -13.21 -22.47 1.37
CA TYR A 378 -12.96 -22.38 2.81
C TYR A 378 -11.47 -22.27 3.14
N PHE A 379 -10.62 -23.02 2.44
CA PHE A 379 -9.19 -23.05 2.72
C PHE A 379 -8.52 -21.71 2.37
N ALA A 380 -8.58 -21.29 1.10
CA ALA A 380 -7.97 -20.04 0.66
C ALA A 380 -8.54 -18.81 1.38
N THR A 381 -9.86 -18.83 1.67
CA THR A 381 -10.52 -17.78 2.46
C THR A 381 -10.03 -17.74 3.91
N GLY A 382 -9.83 -18.91 4.54
CA GLY A 382 -9.28 -19.03 5.89
C GLY A 382 -7.85 -18.49 5.98
N ILE A 383 -6.97 -18.84 5.04
CA ILE A 383 -5.58 -18.33 5.01
C ILE A 383 -5.57 -16.81 4.77
N SER A 384 -6.43 -16.30 3.89
CA SER A 384 -6.57 -14.85 3.65
C SER A 384 -7.11 -14.09 4.86
N VAL A 385 -7.96 -14.70 5.69
CA VAL A 385 -8.37 -14.13 6.99
C VAL A 385 -7.21 -14.20 7.98
N GLY A 386 -6.44 -15.30 8.02
CA GLY A 386 -5.23 -15.42 8.83
C GLY A 386 -4.19 -14.34 8.55
N SER A 387 -3.93 -14.01 7.28
CA SER A 387 -3.01 -12.92 6.90
C SER A 387 -3.49 -11.52 7.30
N LYS A 388 -4.74 -11.37 7.77
CA LYS A 388 -5.30 -10.13 8.33
C LYS A 388 -5.50 -10.19 9.85
N LEU A 389 -5.11 -11.29 10.50
CA LEU A 389 -5.27 -11.51 11.95
C LEU A 389 -3.95 -11.73 12.70
N PHE A 390 -2.84 -11.96 12.00
CA PHE A 390 -1.52 -12.23 12.57
C PHE A 390 -0.55 -11.07 12.27
N SER A 391 0.39 -10.77 13.17
CA SER A 391 1.44 -9.79 12.90
C SER A 391 2.48 -10.36 11.92
N PRO A 392 3.18 -9.54 11.11
CA PRO A 392 4.21 -10.02 10.19
C PRO A 392 5.29 -10.86 10.90
N ARG A 393 5.66 -10.47 12.13
CA ARG A 393 6.65 -11.15 12.98
C ARG A 393 6.33 -12.63 13.22
N ILE A 394 5.06 -12.97 13.46
CA ILE A 394 4.65 -14.35 13.76
C ILE A 394 4.06 -15.07 12.54
N TYR A 395 3.88 -14.41 11.39
CA TYR A 395 3.01 -14.91 10.31
C TYR A 395 3.37 -16.32 9.82
N SER A 396 4.65 -16.59 9.52
CA SER A 396 5.08 -17.92 9.04
C SER A 396 4.94 -19.00 10.13
N THR A 397 5.26 -18.68 11.37
CA THR A 397 5.13 -19.59 12.53
C THR A 397 3.66 -19.89 12.85
N ALA A 398 2.80 -18.87 12.76
CA ALA A 398 1.36 -18.99 12.92
C ALA A 398 0.72 -19.81 11.80
N LEU A 399 1.15 -19.64 10.54
CA LEU A 399 0.71 -20.50 9.44
C LEU A 399 1.15 -21.94 9.67
N ALA A 400 2.42 -22.21 9.94
CA ALA A 400 2.92 -23.58 10.19
C ALA A 400 2.13 -24.26 11.32
N PHE A 401 1.83 -23.55 12.41
CA PHE A 401 0.99 -24.04 13.50
C PHE A 401 -0.46 -24.31 13.08
N VAL A 402 -1.07 -23.43 12.27
CA VAL A 402 -2.40 -23.64 11.68
C VAL A 402 -2.41 -24.86 10.77
N PHE A 403 -1.37 -25.10 9.96
CA PHE A 403 -1.24 -26.31 9.13
C PHE A 403 -1.13 -27.58 9.98
N VAL A 404 -0.35 -27.59 11.07
CA VAL A 404 -0.29 -28.74 11.99
C VAL A 404 -1.66 -29.03 12.60
N PHE A 405 -2.41 -28.02 13.05
CA PHE A 405 -3.74 -28.22 13.60
C PHE A 405 -4.77 -28.64 12.54
N ALA A 406 -4.67 -28.11 11.32
CA ALA A 406 -5.47 -28.56 10.18
C ALA A 406 -5.27 -30.06 9.94
N GLN A 407 -4.02 -30.50 9.84
CA GLN A 407 -3.65 -31.88 9.52
C GLN A 407 -3.84 -32.82 10.72
N LEU A 408 -3.72 -32.34 11.97
CA LEU A 408 -4.15 -33.08 13.16
C LEU A 408 -5.62 -33.47 13.04
N GLY A 409 -6.52 -32.52 12.70
CA GLY A 409 -7.93 -32.83 12.47
C GLY A 409 -8.14 -33.71 11.23
N GLY A 410 -7.45 -33.35 10.15
CA GLY A 410 -7.41 -34.08 8.88
C GLY A 410 -7.01 -35.54 8.99
N CYS A 411 -6.27 -35.93 10.03
CA CYS A 411 -5.88 -37.32 10.30
C CYS A 411 -6.66 -37.94 11.46
N PHE A 412 -6.93 -37.19 12.53
CA PHE A 412 -7.66 -37.66 13.71
C PHE A 412 -9.06 -38.17 13.35
N PHE A 413 -9.82 -37.44 12.55
CA PHE A 413 -11.18 -37.85 12.22
C PHE A 413 -11.25 -39.06 11.27
N PRO A 414 -10.38 -39.23 10.27
CA PRO A 414 -10.27 -40.50 9.54
C PRO A 414 -9.87 -41.69 10.40
N ILE A 415 -8.96 -41.51 11.39
CA ILE A 415 -8.57 -42.57 12.35
C ILE A 415 -9.77 -42.97 13.21
N VAL A 416 -10.43 -42.00 13.86
CA VAL A 416 -11.63 -42.25 14.69
C VAL A 416 -12.75 -42.91 13.86
N THR A 417 -12.95 -42.47 12.62
CA THR A 417 -13.92 -43.09 11.69
C THR A 417 -13.55 -44.54 11.39
N GLY A 418 -12.29 -44.84 11.05
CA GLY A 418 -11.82 -46.19 10.75
C GLY A 418 -11.87 -47.15 11.95
N LEU A 419 -11.54 -46.64 13.15
CA LEU A 419 -11.61 -47.38 14.42
C LEU A 419 -13.05 -47.72 14.82
N ILE A 420 -14.00 -46.79 14.68
CA ILE A 420 -15.41 -47.06 14.96
C ILE A 420 -16.00 -47.95 13.87
N ALA A 421 -15.67 -47.72 12.60
CA ALA A 421 -16.13 -48.53 11.48
C ALA A 421 -15.71 -50.01 11.59
N ALA A 422 -14.59 -50.30 12.23
CA ALA A 422 -14.12 -51.67 12.48
C ALA A 422 -15.01 -52.47 13.46
N LYS A 423 -15.94 -51.80 14.16
CA LYS A 423 -16.90 -52.43 15.09
C LYS A 423 -18.37 -52.15 14.72
N ALA A 424 -18.67 -50.95 14.24
CA ALA A 424 -20.04 -50.48 13.93
C ALA A 424 -20.34 -50.38 12.42
N GLY A 425 -19.38 -50.71 11.56
CA GLY A 425 -19.49 -50.58 10.11
C GLY A 425 -19.26 -49.15 9.60
N VAL A 426 -18.94 -49.03 8.31
CA VAL A 426 -18.58 -47.75 7.65
C VAL A 426 -19.74 -46.75 7.62
N ALA A 427 -20.96 -47.16 7.97
CA ALA A 427 -22.14 -46.30 8.10
C ALA A 427 -21.93 -45.10 9.06
N ILE A 428 -21.02 -45.22 10.03
CA ILE A 428 -20.62 -44.13 10.95
C ILE A 428 -20.10 -42.87 10.24
N LEU A 429 -19.64 -42.99 8.98
CA LEU A 429 -19.17 -41.87 8.17
C LEU A 429 -20.17 -40.71 8.11
N GLN A 430 -21.46 -41.03 7.94
CA GLN A 430 -22.50 -40.03 7.67
C GLN A 430 -22.78 -39.10 8.88
N PRO A 431 -23.07 -39.60 10.10
CA PRO A 431 -23.21 -38.74 11.28
C PRO A 431 -21.90 -38.04 11.66
N MET A 432 -20.74 -38.66 11.44
CA MET A 432 -19.44 -38.04 11.68
C MET A 432 -19.25 -36.79 10.81
N LEU A 433 -19.54 -36.87 9.51
CA LEU A 433 -19.48 -35.72 8.59
C LEU A 433 -20.48 -34.62 8.97
N CYS A 434 -21.70 -34.98 9.38
CA CYS A 434 -22.69 -34.00 9.86
C CYS A 434 -22.17 -33.23 11.08
N ALA A 435 -21.59 -33.92 12.06
CA ALA A 435 -21.00 -33.31 13.26
C ALA A 435 -19.80 -32.41 12.91
N LEU A 436 -18.95 -32.83 11.97
CA LEU A 436 -17.77 -32.05 11.54
C LEU A 436 -18.15 -30.79 10.76
N LEU A 437 -19.17 -30.84 9.90
CA LEU A 437 -19.69 -29.65 9.21
C LEU A 437 -20.34 -28.67 10.19
N ALA A 438 -21.07 -29.15 11.19
CA ALA A 438 -21.58 -28.32 12.28
C ALA A 438 -20.46 -27.67 13.09
N ALA A 439 -19.44 -28.43 13.49
CA ALA A 439 -18.28 -27.93 14.23
C ALA A 439 -17.45 -26.91 13.41
N THR A 440 -17.29 -27.13 12.10
CA THR A 440 -16.67 -26.17 11.16
C THR A 440 -17.44 -24.86 11.09
N THR A 441 -18.77 -24.94 11.11
CA THR A 441 -19.66 -23.77 11.08
C THR A 441 -19.59 -22.97 12.39
N ILE A 442 -19.60 -23.66 13.53
CA ILE A 442 -19.50 -23.03 14.87
C ILE A 442 -18.12 -22.37 15.04
N SER A 443 -17.04 -23.07 14.73
CA SER A 443 -15.68 -22.53 14.83
C SER A 443 -15.45 -21.32 13.92
N TRP A 444 -15.97 -21.33 12.69
CA TRP A 444 -15.95 -20.14 11.81
C TRP A 444 -16.66 -18.92 12.42
N LEU A 445 -17.78 -19.13 13.12
CA LEU A 445 -18.46 -18.06 13.84
C LEU A 445 -17.66 -17.55 15.06
N LEU A 446 -16.75 -18.34 15.62
CA LEU A 446 -15.84 -17.92 16.69
C LEU A 446 -14.59 -17.19 16.20
N VAL A 447 -14.17 -17.37 14.93
CA VAL A 447 -13.05 -16.61 14.34
C VAL A 447 -13.34 -15.10 14.45
N PRO A 448 -12.41 -14.26 14.94
CA PRO A 448 -12.62 -12.82 15.00
C PRO A 448 -12.83 -12.21 13.61
N LYS A 449 -13.60 -11.13 13.52
CA LYS A 449 -13.46 -10.24 12.36
C LYS A 449 -12.06 -9.63 12.41
N PRO A 450 -11.31 -9.54 11.30
CA PRO A 450 -10.23 -8.58 11.19
C PRO A 450 -10.74 -7.19 11.59
N LYS A 451 -9.90 -6.35 12.21
CA LYS A 451 -10.22 -4.93 12.31
C LYS A 451 -10.27 -4.37 10.90
N ASP A 452 -11.34 -3.68 10.56
CA ASP A 452 -11.47 -3.01 9.26
C ASP A 452 -10.48 -1.84 9.22
N SER A 453 -9.29 -2.07 8.66
CA SER A 453 -8.46 -0.99 8.14
C SER A 453 -9.08 -0.48 6.84
N GLU A 454 -8.94 0.82 6.59
CA GLU A 454 -9.62 1.52 5.49
C GLU A 454 -9.24 0.97 4.10
N ASN A 455 -8.09 0.29 4.01
CA ASN A 455 -7.61 -0.51 2.86
C ASN A 455 -8.60 -1.56 2.30
N THR A 456 -9.74 -1.79 2.95
CA THR A 456 -10.80 -2.68 2.45
C THR A 456 -11.58 -2.07 1.26
N SER A 457 -11.47 -0.76 1.00
CA SER A 457 -11.96 -0.11 -0.22
C SER A 457 -11.18 -0.53 -1.48
N LEU A 458 -9.84 -0.53 -1.42
CA LEU A 458 -8.92 -0.76 -2.55
C LEU A 458 -9.08 -2.13 -3.24
N HIS A 459 -9.54 -3.16 -2.52
CA HIS A 459 -9.87 -4.46 -3.11
C HIS A 459 -11.33 -4.56 -3.61
N ARG A 460 -12.19 -3.58 -3.33
CA ARG A 460 -13.63 -3.61 -3.68
C ARG A 460 -13.95 -2.83 -4.95
N GLU A 461 -13.14 -1.83 -5.29
CA GLU A 461 -13.24 -1.05 -6.53
C GLU A 461 -12.87 -1.90 -7.77
N SER A 462 -11.76 -2.63 -7.68
CA SER A 462 -11.11 -3.37 -8.78
C SER A 462 -11.88 -4.59 -9.32
N LEU A 463 -13.10 -4.84 -8.83
CA LEU A 463 -13.93 -6.01 -9.15
C LEU A 463 -15.36 -5.65 -9.59
N ARG A 464 -15.67 -4.36 -9.80
CA ARG A 464 -17.00 -3.92 -10.32
C ARG A 464 -17.02 -3.72 -11.84
N ILE A 465 -16.40 -4.61 -12.60
CA ILE A 465 -16.44 -4.64 -14.08
C ILE A 465 -17.17 -5.91 -14.54
N GLN A 466 -17.93 -5.79 -15.66
CA GLN A 466 -18.76 -6.81 -16.31
C GLN A 466 -20.08 -7.20 -15.62
N PRO A 467 -21.10 -7.65 -16.38
CA PRO A 467 -21.53 -7.17 -17.70
C PRO A 467 -23.02 -6.79 -17.73
N THR A 468 -23.48 -6.19 -18.83
CA THR A 468 -24.87 -5.69 -18.99
C THR A 468 -25.92 -6.80 -19.18
N PRO A 469 -27.02 -6.82 -18.42
CA PRO A 469 -28.24 -7.54 -18.78
C PRO A 469 -29.18 -6.67 -19.65
N ARG A 470 -29.83 -7.27 -20.65
CA ARG A 470 -30.95 -6.64 -21.38
C ARG A 470 -32.28 -6.82 -20.59
N PRO A 471 -33.25 -5.89 -20.70
CA PRO A 471 -34.48 -5.96 -19.92
C PRO A 471 -35.52 -6.93 -20.50
N ARG A 472 -36.31 -7.57 -19.63
CA ARG A 472 -37.61 -8.17 -19.96
C ARG A 472 -38.66 -7.90 -18.87
N SER A 473 -39.59 -7.01 -19.19
CA SER A 473 -41.03 -7.07 -18.86
C SER A 473 -41.49 -7.55 -17.48
N THR A 474 -41.97 -6.58 -16.67
CA THR A 474 -43.24 -6.61 -15.90
C THR A 474 -43.58 -7.81 -14.99
N LEU A 475 -43.70 -7.54 -13.68
CA LEU A 475 -45.02 -7.35 -13.06
C LEU A 475 -44.92 -6.62 -11.69
N GLN A 476 -46.08 -6.26 -11.14
CA GLN A 476 -46.29 -5.54 -9.87
C GLN A 476 -45.95 -6.44 -8.65
N GLN A 477 -45.96 -6.00 -7.37
CA GLN A 477 -46.87 -5.06 -6.73
C GLN A 477 -46.40 -4.62 -5.32
N THR A 478 -46.72 -3.38 -4.91
CA THR A 478 -46.83 -2.86 -3.51
C THR A 478 -45.57 -2.90 -2.59
N ASP A 479 -45.35 -1.98 -1.65
CA ASP A 479 -46.24 -0.98 -1.04
C ASP A 479 -45.67 0.45 -0.88
N HIS A 480 -46.64 1.35 -0.70
CA HIS A 480 -46.63 2.75 -0.28
C HIS A 480 -45.81 3.07 0.99
N GLU A 481 -45.51 4.30 1.39
CA GLU A 481 -45.36 5.65 0.78
C GLU A 481 -44.77 6.55 1.90
N TRP A 482 -43.76 7.41 1.66
CA TRP A 482 -43.47 8.66 2.44
C TRP A 482 -42.21 9.40 1.93
N GLN A 483 -42.13 9.74 0.64
CA GLN A 483 -41.08 10.66 0.12
C GLN A 483 -41.57 11.39 -1.16
N GLY A 484 -42.51 12.32 -0.98
CA GLY A 484 -43.42 12.81 -2.04
C GLY A 484 -43.19 14.21 -2.60
N ARG A 485 -41.93 14.70 -2.73
CA ARG A 485 -41.58 15.82 -3.63
C ARG A 485 -40.07 16.05 -3.77
N ALA A 486 -39.68 16.68 -4.88
CA ALA A 486 -38.35 17.23 -5.18
C ALA A 486 -37.19 16.25 -5.48
N GLN A 487 -37.44 15.11 -6.13
CA GLN A 487 -36.34 14.31 -6.72
C GLN A 487 -36.65 13.62 -8.08
N GLU A 488 -37.29 14.34 -9.01
CA GLU A 488 -37.38 13.93 -10.43
C GLU A 488 -36.66 14.93 -11.36
N SER A 489 -35.35 14.76 -11.51
CA SER A 489 -34.55 15.17 -12.69
C SER A 489 -33.11 14.65 -12.56
N TRP A 490 -32.34 14.72 -13.65
CA TRP A 490 -30.88 14.49 -13.68
C TRP A 490 -30.36 13.05 -13.52
N THR A 491 -31.01 12.07 -14.17
CA THR A 491 -30.27 10.89 -14.65
C THR A 491 -29.24 11.31 -15.71
N ARG A 492 -28.07 10.65 -15.74
CA ARG A 492 -26.99 11.00 -16.69
C ARG A 492 -27.41 10.72 -18.13
N GLY A 493 -27.62 11.78 -18.91
CA GLY A 493 -27.88 11.69 -20.35
C GLY A 493 -28.16 13.02 -21.05
N ASP A 494 -28.63 14.05 -20.32
CA ASP A 494 -29.30 15.20 -20.97
C ASP A 494 -28.49 16.50 -21.11
N ARG A 495 -27.16 16.43 -21.11
CA ARG A 495 -26.28 17.63 -21.27
C ARG A 495 -26.00 18.03 -22.73
N MET A 496 -26.60 17.35 -23.71
CA MET A 496 -26.49 17.68 -25.14
C MET A 496 -27.84 18.18 -25.68
N GLY A 497 -27.92 19.49 -25.94
CA GLY A 497 -29.18 20.17 -26.31
C GLY A 497 -29.80 19.72 -27.63
N ARG A 498 -31.08 20.12 -27.84
CA ARG A 498 -31.70 20.06 -29.18
C ARG A 498 -30.92 21.00 -30.11
N SER A 499 -30.71 20.62 -31.37
CA SER A 499 -30.04 21.49 -32.35
C SER A 499 -30.83 22.79 -32.58
N ASN A 500 -30.11 23.88 -32.84
CA ASN A 500 -30.72 25.19 -33.04
C ASN A 500 -31.67 25.19 -34.25
N ALA A 501 -31.31 24.49 -35.33
CA ALA A 501 -32.19 24.27 -36.49
C ALA A 501 -33.53 23.60 -36.13
N CYS A 502 -33.54 22.60 -35.25
CA CYS A 502 -34.78 21.98 -34.78
C CYS A 502 -35.57 22.87 -33.80
N ARG A 503 -34.86 23.65 -32.97
CA ARG A 503 -35.46 24.60 -32.02
C ARG A 503 -36.20 25.72 -32.74
N VAL A 504 -35.55 26.38 -33.70
CA VAL A 504 -36.12 27.48 -34.52
C VAL A 504 -37.27 26.99 -35.39
N ARG A 505 -37.20 25.77 -35.93
CA ARG A 505 -38.29 25.19 -36.75
C ARG A 505 -39.38 24.51 -35.92
N HIS A 506 -39.32 24.58 -34.59
CA HIS A 506 -40.26 23.94 -33.65
C HIS A 506 -40.49 22.42 -33.86
N VAL A 507 -39.56 21.72 -34.53
CA VAL A 507 -39.67 20.27 -34.81
C VAL A 507 -39.04 19.41 -33.72
N ARG A 508 -39.56 18.19 -33.56
CA ARG A 508 -39.12 17.26 -32.50
C ARG A 508 -37.74 16.67 -32.85
N CYS A 509 -36.71 17.18 -32.18
CA CYS A 509 -35.34 16.67 -32.27
C CYS A 509 -35.21 15.35 -31.50
N ASP A 510 -34.81 14.28 -32.20
CA ASP A 510 -34.50 12.94 -31.69
C ASP A 510 -33.10 12.84 -31.05
N LYS A 511 -32.37 13.96 -30.95
CA LYS A 511 -31.03 14.14 -30.33
C LYS A 511 -29.87 13.31 -30.91
N ASN A 512 -30.12 12.32 -31.76
CA ASN A 512 -29.12 11.44 -32.38
C ASN A 512 -27.89 12.15 -32.96
N LEU A 513 -26.73 11.49 -32.85
CA LEU A 513 -25.43 11.97 -33.33
C LEU A 513 -25.01 11.25 -34.63
N PRO A 514 -24.19 11.88 -35.49
CA PRO A 514 -23.79 13.30 -35.44
C PRO A 514 -24.97 14.25 -35.74
N SER A 515 -25.78 13.93 -36.76
CA SER A 515 -27.01 14.66 -37.08
C SER A 515 -28.26 13.89 -36.69
N CYS A 516 -29.18 14.61 -36.03
CA CYS A 516 -30.54 14.16 -35.74
C CYS A 516 -31.35 13.93 -37.03
N LEU A 517 -32.39 13.10 -36.98
CA LEU A 517 -33.14 12.67 -38.15
C LEU A 517 -33.93 13.81 -38.80
N ALA A 518 -34.42 14.77 -38.00
CA ALA A 518 -35.19 15.92 -38.48
C ALA A 518 -34.32 16.94 -39.26
N CYS A 519 -33.08 17.16 -38.85
CA CYS A 519 -32.10 17.95 -39.62
C CYS A 519 -31.71 17.19 -40.90
N ARG A 520 -31.40 15.89 -40.79
CA ARG A 520 -30.98 15.05 -41.91
C ARG A 520 -32.03 14.95 -43.03
N LYS A 521 -33.30 14.74 -42.69
CA LYS A 521 -34.42 14.73 -43.66
C LYS A 521 -34.69 16.07 -44.33
N ALA A 522 -34.18 17.17 -43.79
CA ALA A 522 -34.33 18.50 -44.36
C ALA A 522 -33.09 19.00 -45.12
N GLY A 523 -31.98 18.24 -45.12
CA GLY A 523 -30.71 18.67 -45.73
C GLY A 523 -30.01 19.82 -45.00
N ILE A 524 -30.30 20.03 -43.70
CA ILE A 524 -29.77 21.15 -42.91
C ILE A 524 -28.79 20.64 -41.85
N GLU A 525 -27.72 21.39 -41.59
CA GLU A 525 -26.72 21.06 -40.58
C GLU A 525 -27.27 21.07 -39.14
N CYS A 526 -26.77 20.17 -38.29
CA CYS A 526 -27.32 19.87 -36.97
C CYS A 526 -26.55 20.54 -35.81
N VAL A 527 -26.26 21.84 -35.94
CA VAL A 527 -25.47 22.63 -34.97
C VAL A 527 -26.11 22.68 -33.58
N ARG A 528 -25.28 22.52 -32.53
CA ARG A 528 -25.66 22.50 -31.11
C ARG A 528 -24.68 23.36 -30.28
N SER A 529 -24.80 24.68 -30.34
CA SER A 529 -24.01 25.60 -29.50
C SER A 529 -24.73 25.95 -28.19
N LEU A 530 -23.95 26.28 -27.16
CA LEU A 530 -24.45 26.95 -25.96
C LEU A 530 -24.60 28.46 -26.26
N GLN A 531 -25.67 29.09 -25.79
CA GLN A 531 -25.75 30.55 -25.68
C GLN A 531 -26.11 30.93 -24.25
N VAL A 532 -25.32 31.82 -23.69
CA VAL A 532 -25.57 32.49 -22.40
C VAL A 532 -26.30 33.81 -22.70
N ARG A 533 -27.14 34.26 -21.76
CA ARG A 533 -27.61 35.65 -21.72
C ARG A 533 -27.31 36.20 -20.34
N PHE A 534 -26.68 37.36 -20.29
CA PHE A 534 -26.55 38.14 -19.07
C PHE A 534 -27.90 38.80 -18.76
N ARG A 535 -28.08 39.20 -17.50
CA ARG A 535 -29.22 39.98 -17.01
C ARG A 535 -28.64 41.19 -16.29
N ASN A 536 -28.97 42.39 -16.76
CA ASN A 536 -28.62 43.62 -16.07
C ASN A 536 -29.45 43.68 -14.78
N GLY A 537 -28.78 43.85 -13.64
CA GLY A 537 -29.41 43.82 -12.31
C GLY A 537 -29.80 45.18 -11.75
N LEU A 538 -29.68 46.25 -12.55
CA LEU A 538 -29.73 47.66 -12.11
C LEU A 538 -30.81 48.50 -12.82
N ASP A 539 -31.81 47.85 -13.43
CA ASP A 539 -33.01 48.54 -13.96
C ASP A 539 -34.03 48.91 -12.85
N SER A 540 -33.68 48.70 -11.57
CA SER A 540 -34.43 49.19 -10.41
C SER A 540 -33.98 50.60 -10.02
N VAL A 541 -34.42 51.58 -10.79
CA VAL A 541 -34.53 52.96 -10.31
C VAL A 541 -35.55 52.99 -9.15
N ASP A 542 -35.39 53.93 -8.20
CA ASP A 542 -36.27 54.17 -7.05
C ASP A 542 -36.10 53.28 -5.78
N GLU A 543 -34.87 52.83 -5.44
CA GLU A 543 -34.50 52.60 -4.02
C GLU A 543 -33.27 53.42 -3.61
N ASP A 544 -33.51 54.53 -2.89
CA ASP A 544 -32.46 55.35 -2.27
C ASP A 544 -31.78 54.58 -1.12
N TYR A 545 -30.56 54.08 -1.36
CA TYR A 545 -29.72 53.45 -0.33
C TYR A 545 -29.17 54.49 0.68
N SER A 546 -30.04 55.01 1.54
CA SER A 546 -29.66 55.95 2.60
C SER A 546 -28.90 55.24 3.73
N PHE A 547 -27.58 55.44 3.80
CA PHE A 547 -26.76 54.97 4.92
C PHE A 547 -27.16 55.62 6.26
N SER A 548 -26.90 54.93 7.36
CA SER A 548 -27.21 55.44 8.71
C SER A 548 -26.47 56.75 9.00
N LYS A 549 -27.14 57.71 9.64
CA LYS A 549 -26.52 58.95 10.15
C LYS A 549 -25.47 58.70 11.26
N THR A 550 -25.40 57.47 11.78
CA THR A 550 -24.37 57.02 12.74
C THR A 550 -23.36 56.04 12.12
N GLN A 551 -23.31 55.92 10.78
CA GLN A 551 -22.34 55.08 10.08
C GLN A 551 -20.92 55.64 10.27
N THR A 552 -20.06 54.91 10.99
CA THR A 552 -18.64 55.27 11.13
C THR A 552 -17.91 54.96 9.83
N TRP A 553 -17.72 55.97 8.98
CA TRP A 553 -16.94 55.84 7.75
C TRP A 553 -15.43 55.80 8.07
N VAL A 554 -14.73 54.80 7.55
CA VAL A 554 -13.26 54.72 7.64
C VAL A 554 -12.67 55.78 6.70
N GLN A 555 -12.01 56.80 7.26
CA GLN A 555 -11.27 57.75 6.45
C GLN A 555 -10.02 57.06 5.88
N HIS A 556 -9.90 57.07 4.55
CA HIS A 556 -8.77 56.52 3.81
C HIS A 556 -8.04 57.68 3.12
N GLU A 557 -6.71 57.73 3.22
CA GLU A 557 -5.90 58.87 2.74
C GLU A 557 -5.90 59.05 1.21
N LYS A 558 -6.43 58.08 0.47
CA LYS A 558 -6.45 58.08 -1.00
C LYS A 558 -7.87 57.92 -1.51
N THR A 559 -8.26 58.77 -2.45
CA THR A 559 -9.51 58.67 -3.20
C THR A 559 -9.61 57.30 -3.85
N LEU A 560 -10.73 56.60 -3.64
CA LEU A 560 -11.05 55.34 -4.30
C LEU A 560 -12.09 55.60 -5.39
N GLU A 561 -11.82 55.12 -6.60
CA GLU A 561 -12.71 55.18 -7.75
C GLU A 561 -13.24 53.77 -8.04
N TYR A 562 -14.53 53.67 -8.38
CA TYR A 562 -15.19 52.38 -8.63
C TYR A 562 -15.33 52.16 -10.14
N CYS A 563 -14.60 51.17 -10.68
CA CYS A 563 -14.73 50.75 -12.07
C CYS A 563 -15.76 49.61 -12.19
N ASP A 564 -16.78 49.80 -13.03
CA ASP A 564 -17.69 48.73 -13.43
C ASP A 564 -17.22 48.09 -14.75
N GLU A 565 -16.67 46.88 -14.65
CA GLU A 565 -16.16 46.10 -15.79
C GLU A 565 -17.27 45.29 -16.51
N THR A 566 -18.52 45.33 -16.03
CA THR A 566 -19.62 44.46 -16.52
C THR A 566 -19.85 44.58 -18.04
N ALA A 567 -19.70 45.78 -18.60
CA ALA A 567 -19.84 46.02 -20.04
C ALA A 567 -18.76 45.31 -20.87
N GLN A 568 -17.50 45.31 -20.41
CA GLN A 568 -16.40 44.60 -21.06
C GLN A 568 -16.58 43.08 -20.92
N LEU A 569 -17.02 42.63 -19.74
CA LEU A 569 -17.25 41.21 -19.48
C LEU A 569 -18.37 40.63 -20.36
N SER A 570 -19.43 41.41 -20.65
CA SER A 570 -20.52 40.96 -21.54
C SER A 570 -20.06 40.77 -22.99
N GLN A 571 -19.20 41.66 -23.52
CA GLN A 571 -18.73 41.59 -24.91
C GLN A 571 -17.94 40.31 -25.22
N LEU A 572 -17.21 39.78 -24.23
CA LEU A 572 -16.48 38.50 -24.36
C LEU A 572 -17.37 37.29 -24.65
N TYR A 573 -18.68 37.36 -24.39
CA TYR A 573 -19.63 36.26 -24.59
C TYR A 573 -20.58 36.44 -25.78
N GLU A 574 -20.80 37.67 -26.28
CA GLU A 574 -21.70 37.90 -27.41
C GLU A 574 -21.06 37.71 -28.79
N GLY A 575 -19.72 37.61 -28.85
CA GLY A 575 -19.05 36.83 -29.90
C GLY A 575 -18.95 37.46 -31.28
N THR A 576 -18.59 38.74 -31.37
CA THR A 576 -18.11 39.36 -32.62
C THR A 576 -16.58 39.49 -32.58
N MET A 577 -15.87 38.70 -33.39
CA MET A 577 -14.46 38.96 -33.66
C MET A 577 -14.36 40.17 -34.60
N ALA A 578 -14.03 41.33 -34.03
CA ALA A 578 -13.43 42.43 -34.77
C ALA A 578 -11.90 42.24 -34.80
N GLU A 579 -11.24 42.80 -35.82
CA GLU A 579 -9.83 42.55 -36.09
C GLU A 579 -8.89 43.30 -35.12
N ALA A 580 -7.66 42.81 -34.98
CA ALA A 580 -6.71 43.35 -34.02
C ALA A 580 -6.07 44.66 -34.49
N GLU A 581 -6.27 45.75 -33.76
CA GLU A 581 -5.52 47.00 -33.90
C GLU A 581 -4.64 47.28 -32.67
N ASP A 582 -3.65 48.16 -32.86
CA ASP A 582 -2.48 48.37 -32.00
C ASP A 582 -2.81 49.04 -30.64
N PRO A 583 -2.43 48.45 -29.49
CA PRO A 583 -2.63 49.04 -28.15
C PRO A 583 -2.01 50.42 -27.92
N HIS A 584 -1.08 50.89 -28.77
CA HIS A 584 -0.36 52.15 -28.56
C HIS A 584 -1.09 53.44 -28.99
N ARG A 585 -2.37 53.39 -29.38
CA ARG A 585 -3.19 54.58 -29.64
C ARG A 585 -4.57 54.55 -28.98
N LEU A 586 -4.66 55.00 -27.72
CA LEU A 586 -5.85 55.74 -27.23
C LEU A 586 -5.64 56.55 -25.93
N SER A 587 -4.39 56.80 -25.52
CA SER A 587 -4.08 57.70 -24.40
C SER A 587 -4.12 59.18 -24.81
N LEU A 588 -5.32 59.77 -25.00
CA LEU A 588 -5.56 61.23 -25.00
C LEU A 588 -7.04 61.65 -25.15
N GLN A 589 -7.93 61.34 -24.20
CA GLN A 589 -9.20 62.10 -24.05
C GLN A 589 -9.87 62.04 -22.66
N ALA A 590 -9.10 62.17 -21.59
CA ALA A 590 -9.66 62.49 -20.28
C ALA A 590 -10.30 63.90 -20.31
N ARG A 591 -11.63 63.98 -20.24
CA ARG A 591 -12.34 65.26 -20.03
C ARG A 591 -12.13 65.74 -18.59
N GLN A 592 -12.10 67.05 -18.43
CA GLN A 592 -11.84 67.71 -17.15
C GLN A 592 -12.99 67.50 -16.15
N PRO A 593 -12.71 67.29 -14.86
CA PRO A 593 -13.65 67.63 -13.79
C PRO A 593 -13.74 69.17 -13.68
N GLU A 594 -14.95 69.71 -13.56
CA GLU A 594 -15.11 71.13 -13.21
C GLU A 594 -14.78 71.38 -11.72
N SER A 595 -14.35 72.59 -11.42
CA SER A 595 -13.82 72.98 -10.12
C SER A 595 -14.89 73.17 -9.04
N PHE A 596 -14.57 72.89 -7.77
CA PHE A 596 -14.94 73.80 -6.67
C PHE A 596 -13.86 73.91 -5.58
N HIS A 597 -13.56 75.17 -5.27
CA HIS A 597 -12.50 75.80 -4.45
C HIS A 597 -11.80 75.06 -3.29
N SER A 598 -10.51 75.41 -3.13
CA SER A 598 -9.87 75.65 -1.83
C SER A 598 -9.04 76.96 -1.89
N PRO A 599 -8.99 77.80 -0.84
CA PRO A 599 -8.20 79.05 -0.82
C PRO A 599 -6.67 78.85 -0.75
N PRO A 600 -5.85 79.90 -0.96
CA PRO A 600 -4.54 79.74 -1.60
C PRO A 600 -3.26 79.73 -0.74
N ALA A 601 -2.28 79.07 -1.34
CA ALA A 601 -0.82 79.07 -1.23
C ALA A 601 -0.05 80.29 -0.65
N LEU A 602 1.18 80.00 -0.20
CA LEU A 602 2.42 80.83 -0.25
C LEU A 602 3.63 79.86 -0.42
N PRO A 603 4.84 80.29 -0.85
CA PRO A 603 5.60 79.53 -1.85
C PRO A 603 7.03 79.06 -1.47
N THR A 604 7.50 78.09 -2.25
CA THR A 604 8.84 77.96 -2.87
C THR A 604 10.08 78.51 -2.15
N GLU A 605 11.04 77.62 -1.83
CA GLU A 605 12.40 77.73 -2.42
C GLU A 605 13.20 76.41 -2.44
N GLN A 606 14.20 76.38 -3.33
CA GLN A 606 15.14 75.28 -3.64
C GLN A 606 16.52 75.63 -2.98
N PRO A 607 17.51 74.70 -2.82
CA PRO A 607 18.08 73.95 -3.95
C PRO A 607 18.77 72.58 -3.73
N SER A 608 18.68 71.76 -4.78
CA SER A 608 19.71 70.88 -5.37
C SER A 608 20.36 69.70 -4.60
N PRO A 609 20.82 68.63 -5.31
CA PRO A 609 21.12 67.33 -4.69
C PRO A 609 22.61 66.92 -4.71
N LEU A 610 22.96 65.94 -3.86
CA LEU A 610 24.15 65.09 -4.01
C LEU A 610 23.79 63.62 -3.72
N SER A 611 23.52 62.86 -4.79
CA SER A 611 23.35 61.41 -4.75
C SER A 611 24.06 60.79 -5.94
N ARG A 612 24.95 59.81 -5.69
CA ARG A 612 25.58 59.04 -6.76
C ARG A 612 24.66 57.88 -7.17
N GLU A 613 24.14 57.95 -8.38
CA GLU A 613 23.67 56.76 -9.09
C GLU A 613 24.87 55.98 -9.62
N TYR A 614 24.77 54.66 -9.64
CA TYR A 614 25.46 53.80 -10.61
C TYR A 614 24.65 52.51 -10.77
N GLU A 615 23.80 52.49 -11.81
CA GLU A 615 23.12 51.27 -12.24
C GLU A 615 24.14 50.24 -12.75
N ILE A 616 23.85 48.96 -12.56
CA ILE A 616 24.57 47.86 -13.22
C ILE A 616 23.67 47.27 -14.31
N ARG A 617 23.94 47.61 -15.56
CA ARG A 617 23.37 46.95 -16.75
C ARG A 617 24.43 46.05 -17.40
N SER A 618 24.02 44.84 -17.76
CA SER A 618 24.86 43.82 -18.41
C SER A 618 25.17 44.17 -19.87
N PRO A 619 26.43 44.00 -20.33
CA PRO A 619 26.79 44.02 -21.75
C PRO A 619 27.15 42.61 -22.29
N SER A 620 27.01 42.41 -23.60
CA SER A 620 27.34 41.16 -24.31
C SER A 620 28.73 41.19 -24.99
N ILE A 621 29.16 40.03 -25.50
CA ILE A 621 30.52 39.73 -25.98
C ILE A 621 30.75 40.20 -27.44
N LEU A 622 31.95 40.76 -27.73
CA LEU A 622 32.75 40.49 -28.95
C LEU A 622 34.13 41.18 -28.94
N GLY A 623 35.20 40.47 -29.34
CA GLY A 623 36.54 41.06 -29.62
C GLY A 623 37.74 40.20 -29.18
N ALA A 624 38.73 40.02 -30.06
CA ALA A 624 40.02 39.35 -29.80
C ALA A 624 41.18 40.38 -29.91
N ARG A 625 42.49 40.13 -29.65
CA ARG A 625 43.30 38.89 -29.54
C ARG A 625 44.58 39.16 -28.66
N PRO A 626 45.72 38.42 -28.75
CA PRO A 626 46.28 37.59 -27.66
C PRO A 626 47.49 38.17 -26.87
N GLY A 627 47.86 37.51 -25.74
CA GLY A 627 49.13 37.76 -25.03
C GLY A 627 49.57 36.67 -24.02
N SER A 628 50.76 36.10 -24.24
CA SER A 628 51.69 35.40 -23.31
C SER A 628 51.21 34.64 -22.05
N GLN A 629 51.29 33.30 -22.13
CA GLN A 629 51.93 32.35 -21.18
C GLN A 629 51.86 32.57 -19.65
N GLY A 630 51.33 31.57 -18.94
CA GLY A 630 51.54 31.33 -17.51
C GLY A 630 50.91 29.99 -17.08
N SER A 631 51.72 28.95 -16.81
CA SER A 631 51.24 27.57 -16.64
C SER A 631 51.00 27.16 -15.19
N SER A 632 49.81 26.66 -14.89
CA SER A 632 49.51 25.84 -13.70
C SER A 632 48.42 24.83 -14.07
N MET A 633 48.60 23.54 -13.73
CA MET A 633 47.63 22.49 -14.05
C MET A 633 46.65 22.28 -12.89
N SER A 634 45.42 22.72 -13.07
CA SER A 634 44.26 22.18 -12.35
C SER A 634 43.39 21.40 -13.33
N HIS A 635 43.07 20.14 -12.99
CA HIS A 635 42.16 19.33 -13.79
C HIS A 635 40.73 19.85 -13.63
N SER A 636 40.33 20.77 -14.49
CA SER A 636 38.94 21.17 -14.66
C SER A 636 38.25 20.22 -15.64
N THR A 637 37.32 19.39 -15.15
CA THR A 637 36.52 18.48 -15.98
C THR A 637 35.62 19.29 -16.91
N THR A 638 36.09 19.52 -18.14
CA THR A 638 35.33 20.26 -19.14
C THR A 638 34.13 19.45 -19.59
N HIS A 639 32.94 19.79 -19.11
CA HIS A 639 31.70 19.36 -19.75
C HIS A 639 31.71 19.84 -21.19
N GLN A 640 31.91 18.91 -22.12
CA GLN A 640 31.81 19.19 -23.55
C GLN A 640 30.37 19.63 -23.85
N GLY A 641 30.23 20.67 -24.67
CA GLY A 641 28.92 21.23 -24.99
C GLY A 641 28.06 20.23 -25.75
N LEU A 642 27.14 19.58 -25.03
CA LEU A 642 26.00 18.92 -25.64
C LEU A 642 25.21 19.97 -26.43
N SER A 643 24.82 19.62 -27.65
CA SER A 643 23.82 20.38 -28.40
C SER A 643 22.51 20.41 -27.60
N PRO A 644 21.60 21.39 -27.82
CA PRO A 644 20.30 21.45 -27.14
C PRO A 644 19.36 20.34 -27.66
N SER A 645 19.67 19.10 -27.32
CA SER A 645 18.91 17.91 -27.64
C SER A 645 17.80 17.72 -26.62
N SER A 646 16.56 17.70 -27.10
CA SER A 646 15.41 17.11 -26.40
C SER A 646 15.30 17.48 -24.91
N ALA A 647 14.93 18.71 -24.60
CA ALA A 647 14.29 18.98 -23.32
C ALA A 647 13.03 18.08 -23.20
N PRO A 648 12.77 17.46 -22.04
CA PRO A 648 11.60 16.59 -21.87
C PRO A 648 10.29 17.34 -22.21
N PRO A 649 9.33 16.68 -22.86
CA PRO A 649 8.11 17.35 -23.33
C PRO A 649 7.28 17.86 -22.16
N VAL A 650 7.04 19.17 -22.12
CA VAL A 650 6.21 19.83 -21.09
C VAL A 650 4.78 19.31 -21.21
N VAL A 651 4.30 18.61 -20.18
CA VAL A 651 2.93 18.11 -20.12
C VAL A 651 2.06 19.12 -19.36
N PRO A 652 1.04 19.74 -19.97
CA PRO A 652 0.18 20.68 -19.26
C PRO A 652 -0.55 19.99 -18.09
N PHE A 653 -0.81 20.73 -17.01
CA PHE A 653 -1.66 20.26 -15.93
C PHE A 653 -3.12 20.18 -16.39
N THR A 654 -3.83 19.12 -16.00
CA THR A 654 -5.30 19.17 -16.01
C THR A 654 -5.79 20.23 -15.02
N HIS A 655 -7.04 20.69 -15.15
CA HIS A 655 -7.63 21.65 -14.21
C HIS A 655 -7.48 21.20 -12.74
N GLN A 656 -7.65 19.90 -12.47
CA GLN A 656 -7.54 19.36 -11.12
C GLN A 656 -6.09 19.39 -10.63
N GLU A 657 -5.13 18.88 -11.41
CA GLU A 657 -3.70 18.96 -11.07
C GLU A 657 -3.22 20.41 -10.91
N ALA A 658 -3.78 21.37 -11.65
CA ALA A 658 -3.46 22.79 -11.50
C ALA A 658 -3.94 23.36 -10.16
N VAL A 659 -5.13 22.98 -9.69
CA VAL A 659 -5.64 23.33 -8.35
C VAL A 659 -4.77 22.69 -7.26
N LEU A 660 -4.39 21.41 -7.43
CA LEU A 660 -3.52 20.71 -6.49
C LEU A 660 -2.11 21.33 -6.45
N MET A 661 -1.50 21.60 -7.60
CA MET A 661 -0.20 22.26 -7.70
C MET A 661 -0.23 23.66 -7.05
N ARG A 662 -1.30 24.44 -7.30
CA ARG A 662 -1.50 25.74 -6.67
C ARG A 662 -1.58 25.65 -5.14
N ASN A 663 -2.40 24.75 -4.60
CA ASN A 663 -2.51 24.57 -3.14
C ASN A 663 -1.17 24.14 -2.50
N PHE A 664 -0.36 23.33 -3.19
CA PHE A 664 0.96 22.96 -2.69
C PHE A 664 1.88 24.20 -2.58
N ILE A 665 1.96 25.01 -3.64
CA ILE A 665 2.76 26.24 -3.66
C ILE A 665 2.30 27.21 -2.57
N GLU A 666 1.00 27.53 -2.53
CA GLU A 666 0.47 28.60 -1.68
C GLU A 666 0.40 28.21 -0.19
N ASN A 667 0.21 26.93 0.15
CA ASN A 667 -0.10 26.51 1.53
C ASN A 667 0.84 25.44 2.13
N MET A 668 1.69 24.77 1.35
CA MET A 668 2.39 23.56 1.83
C MET A 668 3.90 23.54 1.60
N ALA A 669 4.39 24.10 0.50
CA ALA A 669 5.80 24.03 0.14
C ALA A 669 6.73 24.64 1.21
N LEU A 670 6.28 25.72 1.86
CA LEU A 670 6.97 26.37 2.98
C LEU A 670 7.11 25.48 4.23
N TRP A 671 6.38 24.36 4.32
CA TRP A 671 6.58 23.36 5.37
C TRP A 671 7.84 22.52 5.12
N ALA A 672 8.17 22.27 3.86
CA ALA A 672 9.40 21.61 3.42
C ALA A 672 10.60 22.59 3.44
N ASP A 673 10.43 23.80 2.90
CA ASP A 673 11.44 24.87 2.83
C ASP A 673 11.79 25.53 4.18
N ALA A 674 11.40 24.93 5.31
CA ALA A 674 11.51 25.48 6.66
C ALA A 674 12.92 25.88 7.12
N THR A 675 13.97 25.43 6.43
CA THR A 675 15.37 25.86 6.59
C THR A 675 16.09 26.04 5.24
N ASP A 676 15.35 26.36 4.17
CA ASP A 676 15.90 26.61 2.84
C ASP A 676 15.66 28.06 2.39
N MET A 677 16.75 28.82 2.29
CA MET A 677 16.75 30.22 1.84
C MET A 677 16.39 30.37 0.35
N ARG A 678 16.58 29.33 -0.47
CA ARG A 678 16.25 29.33 -1.91
C ARG A 678 14.85 28.81 -2.22
N ARG A 679 14.20 28.18 -1.25
CA ARG A 679 12.86 27.60 -1.35
C ARG A 679 12.67 26.68 -2.55
N HIS A 680 13.49 25.62 -2.63
CA HIS A 680 13.43 24.71 -3.78
C HIS A 680 12.08 23.95 -3.85
N PHE A 681 11.34 23.79 -2.74
CA PHE A 681 10.00 23.19 -2.79
C PHE A 681 8.91 24.18 -3.27
N GLU A 682 8.97 25.48 -2.93
CA GLU A 682 8.02 26.49 -3.43
C GLU A 682 8.28 26.84 -4.91
N ILE A 683 9.55 26.92 -5.32
CA ILE A 683 9.94 27.50 -6.61
C ILE A 683 10.36 26.44 -7.64
N GLU A 684 11.21 25.48 -7.25
CA GLU A 684 11.87 24.58 -8.20
C GLU A 684 11.08 23.29 -8.44
N VAL A 685 10.50 22.68 -7.40
CA VAL A 685 9.66 21.48 -7.51
C VAL A 685 8.47 21.67 -8.46
N PRO A 686 7.68 22.76 -8.41
CA PRO A 686 6.59 22.99 -9.37
C PRO A 686 7.09 23.19 -10.80
N ARG A 687 8.24 23.87 -10.96
CA ARG A 687 8.87 24.08 -12.27
C ARG A 687 9.34 22.76 -12.88
N ARG A 688 9.91 21.86 -12.07
CA ARG A 688 10.31 20.52 -12.50
C ARG A 688 9.09 19.60 -12.71
N ALA A 689 8.03 19.73 -11.94
CA ALA A 689 6.79 18.94 -12.10
C ALA A 689 6.05 19.12 -13.46
N LEU A 690 6.40 20.15 -14.24
CA LEU A 690 5.97 20.29 -15.63
C LEU A 690 6.60 19.25 -16.59
N CYS A 691 7.78 18.74 -16.22
CA CYS A 691 8.61 17.85 -17.03
C CYS A 691 8.86 16.47 -16.39
N PHE A 692 8.84 16.39 -15.06
CA PHE A 692 9.13 15.20 -14.27
C PHE A 692 7.85 14.68 -13.59
N PRO A 693 7.21 13.62 -14.13
CA PRO A 693 5.92 13.13 -13.62
C PRO A 693 5.97 12.62 -12.17
N VAL A 694 7.15 12.22 -11.68
CA VAL A 694 7.34 11.76 -10.30
C VAL A 694 7.07 12.88 -9.29
N LEU A 695 7.65 14.07 -9.49
CA LEU A 695 7.37 15.25 -8.65
C LEU A 695 5.92 15.72 -8.80
N ARG A 696 5.37 15.69 -10.02
CA ARG A 696 3.96 16.03 -10.30
C ARG A 696 3.00 15.20 -9.47
N TYR A 697 3.17 13.89 -9.46
CA TYR A 697 2.27 12.98 -8.75
C TYR A 697 2.52 12.99 -7.23
N ALA A 698 3.76 13.16 -6.77
CA ALA A 698 4.04 13.38 -5.34
C ALA A 698 3.31 14.62 -4.80
N VAL A 699 3.45 15.76 -5.51
CA VAL A 699 2.78 17.02 -5.16
C VAL A 699 1.26 16.87 -5.20
N CYS A 700 0.70 16.22 -6.23
CA CYS A 700 -0.74 16.03 -6.33
C CYS A 700 -1.30 15.10 -5.23
N ALA A 701 -0.55 14.06 -4.83
CA ALA A 701 -0.94 13.18 -3.72
C ALA A 701 -1.01 13.95 -2.39
N PHE A 702 0.08 14.65 -2.06
CA PHE A 702 0.21 15.45 -0.83
C PHE A 702 -0.85 16.56 -0.77
N SER A 703 -1.02 17.29 -1.87
CA SER A 703 -1.99 18.39 -1.98
C SER A 703 -3.45 17.93 -1.99
N SER A 704 -3.77 16.80 -2.61
CA SER A 704 -5.13 16.23 -2.56
C SER A 704 -5.46 15.79 -1.13
N ARG A 705 -4.54 15.11 -0.43
CA ARG A 705 -4.70 14.75 0.99
C ARG A 705 -4.89 16.00 1.87
N HIS A 706 -4.18 17.08 1.57
CA HIS A 706 -4.35 18.37 2.25
C HIS A 706 -5.73 19.02 2.03
N LEU A 707 -6.27 19.05 0.82
CA LEU A 707 -7.59 19.65 0.59
C LEU A 707 -8.75 18.76 1.08
N ASN A 708 -8.62 17.43 0.94
CA ASN A 708 -9.73 16.50 1.10
C ASN A 708 -9.88 15.87 2.50
N ARG A 709 -8.94 16.10 3.43
CA ARG A 709 -8.92 15.56 4.81
C ARG A 709 -10.19 15.72 5.66
N SER A 710 -11.04 16.71 5.37
CA SER A 710 -12.29 16.97 6.11
C SER A 710 -13.52 16.38 5.42
N MET A 711 -13.34 15.68 4.31
CA MET A 711 -14.38 15.16 3.42
C MET A 711 -14.32 13.62 3.41
N PRO A 712 -15.39 12.91 3.81
CA PRO A 712 -15.32 11.47 4.14
C PRO A 712 -15.29 10.51 2.95
N ASP A 713 -15.23 11.00 1.71
CA ASP A 713 -15.45 10.21 0.47
C ASP A 713 -14.41 10.52 -0.63
N THR A 714 -13.30 11.18 -0.28
CA THR A 714 -12.35 11.79 -1.23
C THR A 714 -10.88 11.34 -1.06
N THR A 715 -10.60 10.39 -0.16
CA THR A 715 -9.25 9.80 0.01
C THR A 715 -8.73 9.11 -1.26
N THR A 716 -9.64 8.61 -2.11
CA THR A 716 -9.35 7.94 -3.38
C THR A 716 -8.49 8.78 -4.34
N GLU A 717 -8.73 10.08 -4.47
CA GLU A 717 -7.93 10.94 -5.37
C GLU A 717 -6.47 11.03 -4.91
N SER A 718 -6.26 11.23 -3.60
CA SER A 718 -4.91 11.33 -3.03
C SER A 718 -4.13 10.01 -3.18
N LEU A 719 -4.82 8.88 -3.06
CA LEU A 719 -4.27 7.54 -3.29
C LEU A 719 -3.98 7.29 -4.78
N GLU A 720 -4.82 7.75 -5.70
CA GLU A 720 -4.57 7.65 -7.13
C GLU A 720 -3.26 8.34 -7.55
N TYR A 721 -2.97 9.53 -7.02
CA TYR A 721 -1.70 10.21 -7.29
C TYR A 721 -0.53 9.57 -6.55
N TYR A 722 -0.73 9.06 -5.33
CA TYR A 722 0.28 8.30 -4.59
C TYR A 722 0.71 7.05 -5.37
N ASP A 723 -0.23 6.23 -5.84
CA ASP A 723 0.06 5.01 -6.62
C ASP A 723 0.75 5.31 -7.95
N LYS A 724 0.38 6.41 -8.64
CA LYS A 724 1.05 6.88 -9.86
C LYS A 724 2.49 7.32 -9.58
N CYS A 725 2.74 7.99 -8.46
CA CYS A 725 4.09 8.38 -8.05
C CYS A 725 4.93 7.15 -7.65
N LEU A 726 4.35 6.24 -6.87
CA LEU A 726 5.02 5.03 -6.37
C LEU A 726 5.48 4.11 -7.51
N GLN A 727 4.70 3.99 -8.59
CA GLN A 727 5.10 3.24 -9.79
C GLN A 727 6.39 3.81 -10.41
N LEU A 728 6.44 5.13 -10.63
CA LEU A 728 7.62 5.81 -11.17
C LEU A 728 8.83 5.73 -10.23
N LEU A 729 8.61 5.81 -8.92
CA LEU A 729 9.68 5.66 -7.93
C LEU A 729 10.27 4.25 -7.92
N ILE A 730 9.45 3.22 -8.06
CA ILE A 730 9.93 1.82 -8.17
C ILE A 730 10.78 1.66 -9.43
N GLU A 731 10.36 2.23 -10.56
CA GLU A 731 11.12 2.18 -11.82
C GLU A 731 12.45 2.94 -11.72
N ALA A 732 12.44 4.18 -11.20
CA ALA A 732 13.64 5.01 -11.06
C ALA A 732 14.67 4.41 -10.08
N VAL A 733 14.24 3.85 -8.95
CA VAL A 733 15.13 3.21 -7.96
C VAL A 733 15.60 1.81 -8.39
N SER A 734 14.99 1.21 -9.42
CA SER A 734 15.43 -0.07 -10.01
C SER A 734 16.43 0.08 -11.16
N GLY A 735 16.85 1.31 -11.51
CA GLY A 735 17.82 1.57 -12.57
C GLY A 735 19.22 1.00 -12.27
N GLN A 736 19.91 0.49 -13.30
CA GLN A 736 21.18 -0.23 -13.11
C GLN A 736 22.38 0.67 -12.77
N ASP A 737 22.30 1.98 -13.02
CA ASP A 737 23.44 2.91 -12.91
C ASP A 737 23.67 3.46 -11.49
N GLY A 738 22.78 3.16 -10.52
CA GLY A 738 22.96 3.48 -9.10
C GLY A 738 22.89 4.97 -8.71
N GLN A 739 22.83 5.89 -9.67
CA GLN A 739 22.60 7.31 -9.42
C GLN A 739 21.11 7.64 -9.37
N VAL A 740 20.60 7.88 -8.16
CA VAL A 740 19.27 8.47 -7.93
C VAL A 740 19.30 9.95 -8.35
N GLU A 741 18.25 10.47 -8.98
CA GLU A 741 18.14 11.89 -9.37
C GLU A 741 17.62 12.79 -8.22
N GLU A 742 17.89 14.10 -8.27
CA GLU A 742 17.39 15.06 -7.25
C GLU A 742 15.85 15.01 -7.13
N GLU A 743 15.18 14.89 -8.27
CA GLU A 743 13.74 14.83 -8.45
C GLU A 743 13.12 13.60 -7.78
N VAL A 744 13.84 12.47 -7.80
CA VAL A 744 13.41 11.22 -7.16
C VAL A 744 13.49 11.36 -5.64
N LEU A 745 14.59 11.90 -5.11
CA LEU A 745 14.74 12.16 -3.67
C LEU A 745 13.69 13.16 -3.15
N ALA A 746 13.49 14.27 -3.87
CA ALA A 746 12.49 15.27 -3.49
C ALA A 746 11.05 14.72 -3.58
N ALA A 747 10.73 13.87 -4.56
CA ALA A 747 9.44 13.19 -4.63
C ALA A 747 9.23 12.21 -3.46
N ILE A 748 10.27 11.46 -3.06
CA ILE A 748 10.23 10.57 -1.90
C ILE A 748 9.99 11.35 -0.60
N ALA A 749 10.64 12.50 -0.42
CA ALA A 749 10.41 13.38 0.74
C ALA A 749 8.96 13.93 0.75
N ILE A 750 8.43 14.37 -0.39
CA ILE A 750 7.03 14.84 -0.46
C ILE A 750 6.03 13.70 -0.17
N LEU A 751 6.29 12.47 -0.65
CA LEU A 751 5.48 11.31 -0.27
C LEU A 751 5.64 10.93 1.21
N ARG A 752 6.80 11.19 1.82
CA ARG A 752 7.01 11.00 3.24
C ARG A 752 6.15 11.95 4.07
N GLN A 753 6.11 13.25 3.72
CA GLN A 753 5.19 14.20 4.35
C GLN A 753 3.70 13.80 4.16
N TYR A 754 3.33 13.21 3.03
CA TYR A 754 1.99 12.64 2.80
C TYR A 754 1.64 11.49 3.76
N GLU A 755 2.60 10.64 4.13
CA GLU A 755 2.42 9.58 5.14
C GLU A 755 2.25 10.15 6.55
N GLU A 756 3.06 11.15 6.93
CA GLU A 756 3.07 11.70 8.28
C GLU A 756 1.75 12.40 8.64
N MET A 757 1.04 12.97 7.65
CA MET A 757 -0.30 13.54 7.81
C MET A 757 -1.39 12.53 8.20
N ASP A 758 -1.14 11.22 8.10
CA ASP A 758 -2.09 10.16 8.44
C ASP A 758 -2.28 10.02 9.97
N ALA A 759 -3.30 9.26 10.40
CA ALA A 759 -3.53 8.99 11.82
C ALA A 759 -2.66 7.84 12.36
N ASP A 760 -2.20 6.98 11.46
CA ASP A 760 -1.30 5.84 11.71
C ASP A 760 -0.15 5.92 10.71
N ASP A 761 1.00 6.45 11.17
CA ASP A 761 2.21 6.58 10.37
C ASP A 761 2.93 5.24 10.23
N LYS A 762 2.93 4.75 8.99
CA LYS A 762 3.38 3.43 8.56
C LYS A 762 4.87 3.39 8.16
N GLU A 763 5.55 4.54 8.10
CA GLU A 763 6.99 4.66 7.84
C GLU A 763 7.49 3.97 6.53
N LEU A 764 6.64 3.81 5.51
CA LEU A 764 6.97 3.00 4.33
C LEU A 764 8.07 3.68 3.51
N HIS A 765 7.89 4.98 3.20
CA HIS A 765 8.91 5.74 2.49
C HIS A 765 10.16 5.96 3.34
N LEU A 766 10.03 6.20 4.65
CA LEU A 766 11.15 6.50 5.55
C LEU A 766 12.34 5.54 5.41
N THR A 767 12.09 4.24 5.26
CA THR A 767 13.17 3.23 5.13
C THR A 767 13.85 3.28 3.76
N GLY A 768 13.11 3.63 2.70
CA GLY A 768 13.69 3.93 1.38
C GLY A 768 14.50 5.24 1.41
N THR A 769 13.93 6.29 2.01
CA THR A 769 14.58 7.59 2.22
C THR A 769 15.94 7.43 2.91
N SER A 770 15.99 6.76 4.07
CA SER A 770 17.25 6.59 4.80
C SER A 770 18.28 5.76 4.05
N ARG A 771 17.87 4.71 3.32
CA ARG A 771 18.80 3.95 2.46
C ARG A 771 19.41 4.82 1.36
N ILE A 772 18.57 5.60 0.67
CA ILE A 772 19.02 6.52 -0.38
C ILE A 772 19.96 7.56 0.22
N VAL A 773 19.54 8.31 1.25
CA VAL A 773 20.35 9.35 1.90
C VAL A 773 21.70 8.81 2.40
N ASN A 774 21.72 7.65 3.05
CA ASN A 774 22.97 7.04 3.53
C ASN A 774 23.87 6.52 2.38
N SER A 775 23.32 6.34 1.18
CA SER A 775 24.10 5.97 -0.02
C SER A 775 24.60 7.18 -0.83
N MET A 776 24.24 8.43 -0.45
CA MET A 776 24.61 9.67 -1.15
C MET A 776 26.08 10.07 -0.97
N SER A 777 27.03 9.17 -1.25
CA SER A 777 28.47 9.46 -1.33
C SER A 777 28.89 10.15 -2.64
N VAL A 778 27.96 10.29 -3.60
CA VAL A 778 28.20 10.79 -4.96
C VAL A 778 27.46 12.11 -5.24
N PHE A 779 26.55 12.54 -4.36
CA PHE A 779 25.92 13.85 -4.47
C PHE A 779 26.81 14.95 -3.90
N ASP A 780 27.26 15.83 -4.78
CA ASP A 780 27.86 17.11 -4.44
C ASP A 780 26.88 17.93 -3.58
N PHE A 781 27.15 18.09 -2.27
CA PHE A 781 26.37 19.01 -1.40
C PHE A 781 26.70 20.50 -1.69
N ASN A 782 26.69 20.87 -2.97
CA ASN A 782 26.99 22.22 -3.50
C ASN A 782 25.74 23.11 -3.61
N GLY A 783 24.63 22.67 -3.02
CA GLY A 783 23.30 23.28 -3.12
C GLY A 783 22.45 22.58 -4.18
N GLY A 784 21.22 23.06 -4.38
CA GLY A 784 20.25 22.44 -5.30
C GLY A 784 19.11 21.74 -4.56
N LEU A 785 18.27 21.05 -5.33
CA LEU A 785 17.08 20.36 -4.82
C LEU A 785 17.46 19.12 -4.00
N GLY A 786 18.56 18.44 -4.34
CA GLY A 786 19.07 17.28 -3.61
C GLY A 786 19.53 17.63 -2.19
N GLU A 787 20.28 18.74 -2.02
CA GLU A 787 20.65 19.25 -0.69
C GLU A 787 19.39 19.62 0.13
N ALA A 788 18.45 20.35 -0.48
CA ALA A 788 17.20 20.75 0.20
C ALA A 788 16.35 19.54 0.65
N ALA A 789 16.23 18.52 -0.21
CA ALA A 789 15.50 17.30 0.10
C ALA A 789 16.20 16.48 1.19
N ALA A 790 17.53 16.29 1.14
CA ALA A 790 18.27 15.59 2.19
C ALA A 790 18.08 16.25 3.58
N TRP A 791 18.10 17.58 3.66
CA TRP A 791 17.82 18.31 4.91
C TRP A 791 16.37 18.15 5.39
N LEU A 792 15.39 18.01 4.49
CA LEU A 792 14.02 17.64 4.87
C LEU A 792 13.96 16.21 5.42
N CYS A 793 14.56 15.24 4.75
CA CYS A 793 14.59 13.84 5.19
C CYS A 793 15.20 13.67 6.58
N LEU A 794 16.23 14.45 6.92
CA LEU A 794 16.80 14.49 8.26
C LEU A 794 15.80 15.01 9.31
N ARG A 795 14.93 15.97 8.98
CA ARG A 795 13.87 16.46 9.89
C ARG A 795 12.77 15.41 10.13
N GLU A 796 12.43 14.64 9.10
CA GLU A 796 11.46 13.54 9.16
C GLU A 796 11.98 12.40 10.06
N ASP A 797 13.25 12.02 9.92
CA ASP A 797 13.89 11.01 10.79
C ASP A 797 14.12 11.53 12.22
N ILE A 798 14.41 12.82 12.42
CA ILE A 798 14.41 13.48 13.75
C ILE A 798 13.04 13.37 14.44
N TYR A 799 11.95 13.65 13.72
CA TYR A 799 10.59 13.49 14.23
C TYR A 799 10.34 12.04 14.70
N ILE A 800 10.70 11.07 13.87
CA ILE A 800 10.46 9.66 14.17
C ILE A 800 11.37 9.13 15.29
N SER A 801 12.63 9.56 15.33
CA SER A 801 13.54 9.26 16.45
C SER A 801 12.99 9.81 17.77
N LEU A 802 12.47 11.04 17.76
CA LEU A 802 11.84 11.70 18.91
C LEU A 802 10.54 10.99 19.34
N VAL A 803 9.59 10.74 18.44
CA VAL A 803 8.27 10.19 18.81
C VAL A 803 8.28 8.68 19.06
N LYS A 804 9.15 7.92 18.40
CA LYS A 804 9.31 6.47 18.63
C LYS A 804 10.41 6.15 19.66
N GLN A 805 11.10 7.16 20.23
CA GLN A 805 12.21 7.03 21.19
C GLN A 805 13.27 6.00 20.75
N ARG A 806 13.78 6.17 19.53
CA ARG A 806 14.65 5.19 18.85
C ARG A 806 15.81 5.88 18.11
N PRO A 807 16.92 5.20 17.79
CA PRO A 807 18.02 5.83 17.08
C PRO A 807 17.60 6.25 15.66
N LEU A 808 18.24 7.32 15.16
CA LEU A 808 18.12 7.78 13.78
C LEU A 808 18.50 6.66 12.80
N LYS A 809 17.82 6.62 11.66
CA LYS A 809 18.24 5.80 10.51
C LYS A 809 19.28 6.51 9.64
N THR A 810 19.40 7.83 9.75
CA THR A 810 20.21 8.70 8.88
C THR A 810 21.66 8.81 9.35
N ASP A 811 22.62 8.58 8.46
CA ASP A 811 24.04 8.80 8.75
C ASP A 811 24.40 10.29 8.71
N LEU A 812 24.67 10.86 9.88
CA LEU A 812 25.10 12.24 10.07
C LEU A 812 26.49 12.52 9.48
N GLY A 813 27.30 11.49 9.21
CA GLY A 813 28.61 11.62 8.56
C GLY A 813 28.51 12.23 7.15
N THR A 814 27.48 11.87 6.39
CA THR A 814 27.22 12.43 5.04
C THR A 814 27.04 13.96 5.07
N PHE A 815 26.21 14.47 6.00
CA PHE A 815 25.84 15.87 6.09
C PHE A 815 27.01 16.81 6.39
N LEU A 816 28.10 16.32 7.01
CA LEU A 816 29.29 17.13 7.31
C LEU A 816 29.98 17.70 6.04
N GLN A 817 29.69 17.13 4.87
CA GLN A 817 30.18 17.65 3.59
C GLN A 817 29.40 18.89 3.11
N SER A 818 28.22 19.17 3.70
CA SER A 818 27.34 20.25 3.28
C SER A 818 27.95 21.64 3.45
N ASN A 819 27.77 22.47 2.42
CA ASN A 819 28.15 23.87 2.48
C ASN A 819 27.34 24.68 3.52
N VAL A 820 26.28 24.13 4.13
CA VAL A 820 25.65 24.66 5.35
C VAL A 820 26.66 24.94 6.47
N PHE A 821 27.70 24.11 6.62
CA PHE A 821 28.74 24.32 7.65
C PHE A 821 29.74 25.44 7.30
N ARG A 822 29.74 25.92 6.05
CA ARG A 822 30.64 27.00 5.54
C ARG A 822 29.92 28.34 5.32
N LYS A 823 28.64 28.30 4.94
CA LYS A 823 27.74 29.46 4.74
C LYS A 823 27.59 30.31 6.01
N ARG A 824 27.04 31.53 5.91
CA ARG A 824 26.81 32.45 7.05
C ARG A 824 25.42 33.09 7.06
N ASP A 825 24.50 32.59 6.24
CA ASP A 825 23.08 32.96 6.29
C ASP A 825 22.32 32.26 7.43
N ASP A 826 21.17 32.81 7.78
CA ASP A 826 20.35 32.34 8.91
C ASP A 826 19.78 30.93 8.70
N ALA A 827 19.48 30.54 7.45
CA ALA A 827 18.97 29.21 7.14
C ALA A 827 20.06 28.13 7.35
N ALA A 828 21.30 28.42 6.94
CA ALA A 828 22.46 27.61 7.27
C ALA A 828 22.73 27.58 8.78
N TYR A 829 22.51 28.69 9.50
CA TYR A 829 22.66 28.72 10.96
C TYR A 829 21.60 27.88 11.69
N ALA A 830 20.35 27.87 11.20
CA ALA A 830 19.27 27.03 11.71
C ALA A 830 19.53 25.53 11.44
N ASN A 831 19.98 25.15 10.24
CA ASN A 831 20.31 23.75 9.91
C ASN A 831 21.44 23.16 10.80
N ARG A 832 22.34 23.99 11.34
CA ARG A 832 23.32 23.52 12.34
C ARG A 832 22.65 23.06 13.64
N MET A 833 21.58 23.73 14.07
CA MET A 833 20.82 23.31 15.25
C MET A 833 19.98 22.06 14.97
N VAL A 834 19.46 21.90 13.74
CA VAL A 834 18.85 20.65 13.26
C VAL A 834 19.85 19.49 13.38
N PHE A 835 21.09 19.69 12.89
CA PHE A 835 22.16 18.70 12.99
C PHE A 835 22.58 18.41 14.43
N LEU A 836 22.70 19.43 15.29
CA LEU A 836 23.04 19.24 16.71
C LEU A 836 21.94 18.49 17.49
N LEU A 837 20.66 18.73 17.20
CA LEU A 837 19.58 17.91 17.75
C LEU A 837 19.67 16.46 17.24
N ALA A 838 19.96 16.24 15.96
CA ALA A 838 20.17 14.90 15.43
C ALA A 838 21.32 14.16 16.15
N LYS A 839 22.45 14.84 16.36
CA LYS A 839 23.61 14.33 17.11
C LYS A 839 23.23 13.98 18.57
N ALA A 840 22.41 14.80 19.23
CA ALA A 840 21.88 14.52 20.56
C ALA A 840 20.96 13.27 20.57
N LEU A 841 20.06 13.14 19.60
CA LEU A 841 19.13 11.99 19.48
C LEU A 841 19.86 10.67 19.19
N GLY A 842 20.85 10.69 18.28
CA GLY A 842 21.67 9.52 17.95
C GLY A 842 22.48 9.01 19.15
N CYS A 843 22.94 9.92 20.01
CA CYS A 843 23.57 9.59 21.30
C CYS A 843 22.54 9.09 22.32
N ALA A 844 21.41 9.78 22.48
CA ALA A 844 20.37 9.47 23.46
C ALA A 844 19.73 8.09 23.28
N PHE A 845 19.56 7.62 22.03
CA PHE A 845 18.84 6.39 21.70
C PHE A 845 19.71 5.31 21.03
N SER A 846 21.05 5.38 21.17
CA SER A 846 21.97 4.35 20.67
C SER A 846 21.63 2.96 21.22
N ALA A 847 21.46 1.97 20.33
CA ALA A 847 21.00 0.63 20.69
C ALA A 847 22.14 -0.35 21.09
N ASN A 848 23.37 -0.12 20.63
CA ASN A 848 24.47 -1.09 20.74
C ASN A 848 25.54 -0.70 21.78
N GLU A 849 25.75 0.61 22.00
CA GLU A 849 26.64 1.13 23.05
C GLU A 849 25.95 2.29 23.78
N PRO A 850 25.92 2.30 25.13
CA PRO A 850 25.38 3.43 25.88
C PRO A 850 26.29 4.65 25.69
N CYS A 851 25.74 5.74 25.18
CA CYS A 851 26.51 6.95 24.87
C CYS A 851 27.19 7.52 26.14
N SER A 852 28.48 7.87 26.02
CA SER A 852 29.26 8.27 27.19
C SER A 852 28.82 9.63 27.75
N LEU A 853 28.97 9.83 29.07
CA LEU A 853 28.71 11.12 29.71
C LEU A 853 29.49 12.26 29.03
N GLN A 854 30.77 12.01 28.71
CA GLN A 854 31.62 12.97 28.02
C GLN A 854 31.09 13.33 26.62
N SER A 855 30.46 12.39 25.91
CA SER A 855 29.80 12.65 24.62
C SER A 855 28.57 13.54 24.78
N LEU A 856 27.73 13.29 25.79
CA LEU A 856 26.57 14.13 26.14
C LEU A 856 27.00 15.54 26.57
N GLU A 857 28.04 15.66 27.39
CA GLU A 857 28.63 16.94 27.82
C GLU A 857 29.21 17.71 26.62
N THR A 858 29.89 17.04 25.70
CA THR A 858 30.42 17.65 24.46
C THR A 858 29.29 18.18 23.57
N ILE A 859 28.22 17.37 23.36
CA ILE A 859 27.03 17.81 22.60
C ILE A 859 26.33 18.98 23.29
N GLY A 860 26.21 18.94 24.62
CA GLY A 860 25.66 20.05 25.41
C GLY A 860 26.45 21.35 25.24
N ALA A 861 27.79 21.27 25.28
CA ALA A 861 28.66 22.41 25.04
C ALA A 861 28.55 22.96 23.61
N GLU A 862 28.40 22.08 22.60
CA GLU A 862 28.15 22.50 21.20
C GLU A 862 26.78 23.20 21.04
N VAL A 863 25.73 22.69 21.71
CA VAL A 863 24.38 23.26 21.69
C VAL A 863 24.32 24.62 22.38
N ASP A 864 25.01 24.79 23.50
CA ASP A 864 25.09 26.07 24.20
C ASP A 864 25.99 27.07 23.47
N ALA A 865 27.11 26.62 22.88
CA ALA A 865 27.94 27.46 22.01
C ALA A 865 27.21 27.92 20.73
N TRP A 866 26.29 27.10 20.18
CA TRP A 866 25.39 27.55 19.11
C TRP A 866 24.45 28.65 19.59
N PHE A 867 23.90 28.54 20.80
CA PHE A 867 23.02 29.58 21.34
C PHE A 867 23.76 30.88 21.66
N ASP A 868 24.98 30.81 22.19
CA ASP A 868 25.78 32.00 22.53
C ASP A 868 26.38 32.69 21.30
N SER A 869 26.71 31.93 20.24
CA SER A 869 27.26 32.48 18.99
C SER A 869 26.21 32.79 17.91
N LYS A 870 24.91 32.71 18.23
CA LYS A 870 23.83 32.95 17.26
C LYS A 870 23.85 34.39 16.71
N PRO A 871 23.59 34.60 15.41
CA PRO A 871 23.44 35.93 14.85
C PRO A 871 22.38 36.73 15.61
N ALA A 872 22.58 38.04 15.76
CA ALA A 872 21.63 38.91 16.49
C ALA A 872 20.20 38.88 15.93
N ALA A 873 20.02 38.45 14.67
CA ALA A 873 18.71 38.23 14.05
C ALA A 873 17.88 37.09 14.69
N PHE A 874 18.53 36.14 15.37
CA PHE A 874 17.87 35.08 16.14
C PHE A 874 17.36 35.55 17.52
N ASN A 875 17.71 36.76 17.98
CA ASN A 875 17.14 37.30 19.21
C ASN A 875 15.69 37.75 18.95
N PRO A 876 14.76 37.59 19.92
CA PRO A 876 13.40 38.11 19.78
C PRO A 876 13.39 39.62 19.53
N ILE A 877 12.59 40.08 18.56
CA ILE A 877 12.30 41.50 18.34
C ILE A 877 11.26 42.03 19.33
N HIS A 878 10.47 41.12 19.88
CA HIS A 878 9.57 41.34 21.00
C HIS A 878 9.51 40.05 21.82
N GLU A 879 9.71 40.16 23.13
CA GLU A 879 9.50 39.07 24.08
C GLU A 879 8.65 39.61 25.24
N GLU A 880 7.48 39.03 25.48
CA GLU A 880 6.69 39.30 26.69
C GLU A 880 6.46 38.02 27.49
N GLN A 881 6.77 38.09 28.79
CA GLN A 881 6.76 36.92 29.66
C GLN A 881 5.36 36.42 29.98
N ARG A 882 5.27 35.11 30.24
CA ARG A 882 4.04 34.43 30.66
C ARG A 882 3.46 35.08 31.92
N SER A 883 2.18 35.44 31.90
CA SER A 883 1.48 36.10 33.01
C SER A 883 0.07 35.56 33.19
N ARG A 884 -0.09 34.56 34.08
CA ARG A 884 -1.41 33.99 34.43
C ARG A 884 -2.44 35.06 34.86
N PRO A 885 -2.12 36.07 35.70
CA PRO A 885 -3.08 37.10 36.10
C PRO A 885 -3.64 37.93 34.93
N ASN A 886 -2.89 38.03 33.82
CA ASN A 886 -3.29 38.75 32.61
C ASN A 886 -3.91 37.81 31.55
N GLY A 887 -4.19 36.54 31.90
CA GLY A 887 -4.67 35.51 30.97
C GLY A 887 -3.61 34.95 30.00
N ARG A 888 -2.35 35.42 30.06
CA ARG A 888 -1.29 35.03 29.14
C ARG A 888 -0.60 33.74 29.59
N LEU A 889 -1.06 32.61 29.05
CA LEU A 889 -0.62 31.25 29.41
C LEU A 889 0.66 30.78 28.70
N LEU A 890 1.10 31.45 27.63
CA LEU A 890 2.39 31.29 26.97
C LEU A 890 3.15 32.62 26.99
N PRO A 891 4.49 32.66 26.98
CA PRO A 891 5.20 33.88 26.59
C PRO A 891 4.92 34.19 25.10
N GLU A 892 5.02 35.46 24.72
CA GLU A 892 4.98 35.90 23.32
C GLU A 892 6.41 36.16 22.85
N ILE A 893 6.82 35.54 21.73
CA ILE A 893 8.22 35.52 21.27
C ILE A 893 8.26 35.74 19.77
N TRP A 894 8.39 36.99 19.34
CA TRP A 894 8.37 37.36 17.93
C TRP A 894 9.81 37.40 17.41
N VAL A 895 10.08 36.74 16.27
CA VAL A 895 11.41 36.73 15.62
C VAL A 895 11.33 37.19 14.17
N LEU A 896 12.47 37.59 13.58
CA LEU A 896 12.51 38.19 12.24
C LEU A 896 12.15 37.21 11.09
N SER A 897 12.33 35.91 11.29
CA SER A 897 12.13 34.89 10.24
C SER A 897 11.70 33.53 10.81
N PRO A 898 10.91 32.73 10.07
CA PRO A 898 10.69 31.31 10.38
C PRO A 898 11.98 30.51 10.62
N PHE A 899 13.08 30.83 9.94
CA PHE A 899 14.39 30.17 10.15
C PHE A 899 14.88 30.33 11.60
N HIS A 900 14.62 31.49 12.21
CA HIS A 900 14.99 31.78 13.59
C HIS A 900 14.11 30.99 14.57
N ALA A 901 12.79 30.95 14.31
CA ALA A 901 11.84 30.21 15.14
C ALA A 901 12.13 28.70 15.11
N VAL A 902 12.43 28.13 13.94
CA VAL A 902 12.84 26.73 13.78
C VAL A 902 14.16 26.47 14.53
N GLY A 903 15.18 27.31 14.34
CA GLY A 903 16.45 27.15 15.07
C GLY A 903 16.28 27.16 16.59
N LEU A 904 15.51 28.10 17.13
CA LEU A 904 15.23 28.19 18.58
C LEU A 904 14.39 27.01 19.10
N GLN A 905 13.40 26.52 18.35
CA GLN A 905 12.66 25.31 18.73
C GLN A 905 13.58 24.09 18.82
N TYR A 906 14.43 23.87 17.81
CA TYR A 906 15.36 22.73 17.80
C TYR A 906 16.40 22.83 18.91
N TYR A 907 16.85 24.04 19.28
CA TYR A 907 17.65 24.29 20.48
C TYR A 907 16.92 23.86 21.76
N HIS A 908 15.69 24.32 21.97
CA HIS A 908 14.92 23.95 23.15
C HIS A 908 14.64 22.45 23.26
N ILE A 909 14.36 21.78 22.13
CA ILE A 909 14.20 20.32 22.08
C ILE A 909 15.53 19.61 22.40
N ALA A 910 16.68 20.12 21.94
CA ALA A 910 17.98 19.57 22.31
C ALA A 910 18.26 19.71 23.81
N LYS A 911 17.88 20.83 24.44
CA LYS A 911 17.97 21.00 25.90
C LYS A 911 17.05 20.02 26.67
N ILE A 912 15.86 19.69 26.13
CA ILE A 912 14.99 18.64 26.68
C ILE A 912 15.67 17.27 26.62
N ILE A 913 16.16 16.86 25.45
CA ILE A 913 16.84 15.57 25.25
C ILE A 913 18.06 15.46 26.17
N LEU A 914 18.93 16.47 26.20
CA LEU A 914 20.12 16.48 27.07
C LEU A 914 19.75 16.41 28.56
N ALA A 915 18.70 17.09 29.01
CA ALA A 915 18.25 17.04 30.40
C ALA A 915 17.67 15.67 30.81
N MET A 916 17.09 14.92 29.87
CA MET A 916 16.61 13.55 30.10
C MET A 916 17.73 12.50 29.98
N SER A 917 18.67 12.68 29.05
CA SER A 917 19.70 11.69 28.73
C SER A 917 20.92 11.75 29.64
N THR A 918 21.16 12.85 30.37
CA THR A 918 22.30 12.98 31.28
C THR A 918 22.11 12.09 32.53
N PRO A 919 22.90 11.02 32.73
CA PRO A 919 22.76 10.18 33.91
C PRO A 919 23.29 10.90 35.15
N PHE A 920 22.61 10.75 36.29
CA PHE A 920 23.02 11.35 37.57
C PHE A 920 23.12 10.32 38.69
N LEU A 921 24.16 10.44 39.52
CA LEU A 921 24.36 9.60 40.70
C LEU A 921 23.63 10.21 41.90
N ALA A 922 22.48 9.62 42.26
CA ALA A 922 21.73 10.03 43.44
C ALA A 922 22.38 9.47 44.73
N ALA A 923 22.87 10.36 45.60
CA ALA A 923 23.40 9.98 46.91
C ALA A 923 22.30 9.53 47.90
N SER A 924 21.04 9.91 47.65
CA SER A 924 19.88 9.50 48.44
C SER A 924 18.61 9.41 47.59
N VAL A 925 17.57 8.75 48.13
CA VAL A 925 16.23 8.72 47.51
C VAL A 925 15.62 10.13 47.40
N TYR A 926 15.91 11.02 48.36
CA TYR A 926 15.50 12.42 48.30
C TYR A 926 16.15 13.14 47.12
N ASP A 927 17.44 12.94 46.88
CA ASP A 927 18.14 13.54 45.74
C ASP A 927 17.62 13.00 44.41
N HIS A 928 17.22 11.72 44.34
CA HIS A 928 16.59 11.15 43.15
C HIS A 928 15.25 11.83 42.83
N ILE A 929 14.37 11.98 43.81
CA ILE A 929 13.08 12.70 43.66
C ILE A 929 13.32 14.18 43.31
N ARG A 930 14.31 14.83 43.94
CA ARG A 930 14.68 16.23 43.70
C ARG A 930 15.22 16.46 42.30
N MET A 931 16.04 15.55 41.78
CA MET A 931 16.55 15.63 40.40
C MET A 931 15.44 15.33 39.38
N GLY A 932 14.57 14.35 39.63
CA GLY A 932 13.39 14.10 38.79
C GLY A 932 12.54 15.36 38.60
N LYS A 933 12.17 16.03 39.70
CA LYS A 933 11.43 17.31 39.65
C LYS A 933 12.21 18.45 38.96
N LYS A 934 13.54 18.45 39.04
CA LYS A 934 14.38 19.42 38.32
C LYS A 934 14.34 19.18 36.80
N VAL A 935 14.42 17.92 36.36
CA VAL A 935 14.29 17.55 34.94
C VAL A 935 12.89 17.87 34.44
N GLU A 936 11.84 17.46 35.16
CA GLU A 936 10.43 17.81 34.90
C GLU A 936 10.24 19.34 34.69
N GLN A 937 10.82 20.16 35.56
CA GLN A 937 10.77 21.63 35.45
C GLN A 937 11.49 22.15 34.19
N ILE A 938 12.63 21.57 33.82
CA ILE A 938 13.38 21.93 32.60
C ILE A 938 12.60 21.52 31.34
N VAL A 939 12.04 20.30 31.32
CA VAL A 939 11.20 19.79 30.22
C VAL A 939 9.99 20.70 30.02
N ARG A 940 9.24 21.00 31.09
CA ARG A 940 8.07 21.89 31.03
C ARG A 940 8.44 23.31 30.57
N HIS A 941 9.55 23.87 31.06
CA HIS A 941 10.01 25.20 30.64
C HIS A 941 10.32 25.25 29.14
N HIS A 942 11.14 24.34 28.63
CA HIS A 942 11.49 24.33 27.21
C HIS A 942 10.32 23.93 26.30
N LEU A 943 9.42 23.06 26.74
CA LEU A 943 8.21 22.72 26.00
C LEU A 943 7.27 23.93 25.85
N ILE A 944 7.14 24.77 26.89
CA ILE A 944 6.43 26.06 26.79
C ILE A 944 7.09 26.98 25.76
N GLN A 945 8.42 27.08 25.72
CA GLN A 945 9.15 27.88 24.73
C GLN A 945 8.90 27.38 23.29
N VAL A 946 8.91 26.05 23.09
CA VAL A 946 8.64 25.42 21.79
C VAL A 946 7.22 25.75 21.29
N ILE A 947 6.20 25.69 22.16
CA ILE A 947 4.82 26.04 21.80
C ILE A 947 4.69 27.55 21.54
N ALA A 948 5.28 28.38 22.40
CA ALA A 948 5.26 29.84 22.29
C ALA A 948 5.86 30.36 20.97
N LEU A 949 7.00 29.79 20.54
CA LEU A 949 7.60 30.10 19.25
C LEU A 949 6.66 29.75 18.07
N ALA A 950 5.88 28.68 18.18
CA ALA A 950 4.94 28.25 17.15
C ALA A 950 3.65 29.10 17.11
N THR A 951 3.12 29.52 18.27
CA THR A 951 1.95 30.40 18.33
C THR A 951 2.27 31.85 17.95
N SER A 952 3.46 32.34 18.30
CA SER A 952 3.87 33.73 18.09
C SER A 952 4.23 34.05 16.63
N ASN A 953 4.65 33.07 15.84
CA ASN A 953 5.25 33.29 14.52
C ASN A 953 4.41 32.64 13.41
N SER A 954 3.21 33.17 13.17
CA SER A 954 2.18 32.62 12.28
C SER A 954 2.59 32.31 10.83
N ARG A 955 3.69 32.89 10.33
CA ARG A 955 4.26 32.58 9.01
C ARG A 955 5.18 31.35 8.98
N GLY A 956 5.57 30.83 10.13
CA GLY A 956 6.49 29.70 10.27
C GLY A 956 5.75 28.39 10.51
N GLU A 957 4.80 28.00 9.64
CA GLU A 957 3.87 26.90 9.91
C GLU A 957 4.54 25.54 10.24
N ASN A 958 5.76 25.29 9.73
CA ASN A 958 6.55 24.12 10.10
C ASN A 958 6.73 23.96 11.64
N THR A 959 6.83 25.08 12.36
CA THR A 959 7.00 25.10 13.83
C THR A 959 5.81 24.49 14.58
N LEU A 960 4.63 24.45 13.96
CA LEU A 960 3.42 23.83 14.50
C LEU A 960 3.56 22.30 14.59
N PHE A 961 4.20 21.68 13.58
CA PHE A 961 4.50 20.24 13.58
C PHE A 961 5.56 19.90 14.63
N THR A 962 6.65 20.68 14.68
CA THR A 962 7.73 20.54 15.67
C THR A 962 7.20 20.62 17.11
N ALA A 963 6.27 21.54 17.39
CA ALA A 963 5.60 21.65 18.68
C ALA A 963 4.60 20.51 18.96
N ARG A 964 3.78 20.11 17.97
CA ARG A 964 2.90 18.92 18.04
C ARG A 964 3.70 17.65 18.39
N HIS A 965 4.85 17.45 17.76
CA HIS A 965 5.69 16.26 17.95
C HIS A 965 6.31 16.25 19.34
N SER A 966 6.82 17.39 19.80
CA SER A 966 7.28 17.58 21.19
C SER A 966 6.18 17.29 22.22
N LEU A 967 4.95 17.77 21.98
CA LEU A 967 3.78 17.49 22.81
C LEU A 967 3.38 16.02 22.83
N SER A 968 3.63 15.25 21.76
CA SER A 968 3.30 13.82 21.72
C SER A 968 4.18 12.93 22.59
N VAL A 969 5.35 13.43 23.01
CA VAL A 969 6.27 12.73 23.93
C VAL A 969 6.22 13.30 25.33
N TRP A 970 6.12 14.63 25.47
CA TRP A 970 6.32 15.33 26.74
C TRP A 970 5.09 16.08 27.26
N GLY A 971 3.95 16.05 26.55
CA GLY A 971 2.73 16.77 26.94
C GLY A 971 2.12 16.32 28.27
N GLY A 972 2.46 15.14 28.78
CA GLY A 972 2.09 14.70 30.14
C GLY A 972 2.62 15.62 31.25
N VAL A 973 3.68 16.40 31.01
CA VAL A 973 4.32 17.29 32.01
C VAL A 973 3.45 18.47 32.47
N PHE A 974 2.26 18.65 31.90
CA PHE A 974 1.33 19.74 32.22
C PHE A 974 0.29 19.33 33.28
N GLY A 975 0.66 19.39 34.56
CA GLY A 975 -0.27 19.15 35.69
C GLY A 975 -1.23 20.32 36.01
N ASP A 976 -1.00 21.51 35.45
CA ASP A 976 -1.84 22.69 35.67
C ASP A 976 -3.00 22.72 34.65
N ARG A 977 -4.27 22.76 35.11
CA ARG A 977 -5.45 22.67 34.22
C ARG A 977 -5.55 23.79 33.17
N GLU A 978 -5.03 24.99 33.48
CA GLU A 978 -4.90 26.08 32.50
C GLU A 978 -3.92 25.72 31.37
N ASP A 979 -2.79 25.10 31.71
CA ASP A 979 -1.76 24.66 30.75
C ASP A 979 -2.29 23.50 29.89
N GLN A 980 -3.00 22.55 30.50
CA GLN A 980 -3.71 21.48 29.80
C GLN A 980 -4.71 22.03 28.77
N THR A 981 -5.44 23.09 29.14
CA THR A 981 -6.42 23.74 28.26
C THR A 981 -5.70 24.45 27.11
N MET A 982 -4.64 25.22 27.41
CA MET A 982 -3.78 25.86 26.41
C MET A 982 -3.20 24.84 25.40
N VAL A 983 -2.77 23.67 25.85
CA VAL A 983 -2.27 22.59 24.96
C VAL A 983 -3.39 22.01 24.09
N GLN A 984 -4.59 21.83 24.63
CA GLN A 984 -5.75 21.36 23.85
C GLN A 984 -6.15 22.38 22.77
N ASP A 985 -6.16 23.68 23.10
CA ASP A 985 -6.47 24.76 22.17
C ASP A 985 -5.36 24.96 21.13
N PHE A 986 -4.09 24.82 21.51
CA PHE A 986 -2.98 24.77 20.57
C PHE A 986 -3.14 23.61 19.57
N LEU A 987 -3.42 22.40 20.05
CA LEU A 987 -3.60 21.24 19.16
C LEU A 987 -4.87 21.34 18.29
N ASN A 988 -5.91 22.02 18.76
CA ASN A 988 -7.05 22.42 17.92
C ASN A 988 -6.62 23.41 16.83
N TYR A 989 -5.84 24.45 17.18
CA TYR A 989 -5.31 25.41 16.21
C TYR A 989 -4.40 24.75 15.17
N VAL A 990 -3.51 23.82 15.56
CA VAL A 990 -2.71 23.03 14.61
C VAL A 990 -3.60 22.27 13.64
N GLN A 991 -4.66 21.59 14.12
CA GLN A 991 -5.61 20.87 13.26
C GLN A 991 -6.49 21.80 12.41
N GLN A 992 -6.76 23.04 12.81
CA GLN A 992 -7.50 24.00 11.97
C GLN A 992 -6.60 24.66 10.91
N LYS A 993 -5.37 25.02 11.28
CA LYS A 993 -4.43 25.77 10.43
C LYS A 993 -3.70 24.88 9.44
N THR A 994 -3.14 23.76 9.91
CA THR A 994 -2.37 22.82 9.09
C THR A 994 -3.20 21.63 8.62
N GLY A 995 -4.34 21.36 9.28
CA GLY A 995 -5.19 20.20 9.00
C GLY A 995 -4.57 18.84 9.25
N TRP A 996 -3.50 18.77 10.03
CA TRP A 996 -2.97 17.50 10.53
C TRP A 996 -3.84 17.01 11.70
N ASN A 997 -4.38 15.80 11.63
CA ASN A 997 -5.30 15.28 12.65
C ASN A 997 -4.59 15.19 14.03
N THR A 998 -5.03 15.98 15.01
CA THR A 998 -4.54 15.97 16.41
C THR A 998 -5.47 15.20 17.35
N THR A 999 -6.63 14.73 16.89
CA THR A 999 -7.69 14.16 17.74
C THR A 999 -7.18 13.04 18.66
N LEU A 1000 -6.43 12.07 18.13
CA LEU A 1000 -5.88 10.95 18.92
C LEU A 1000 -4.86 11.42 19.98
N LEU A 1001 -4.00 12.39 19.64
CA LEU A 1001 -3.05 12.99 20.57
C LEU A 1001 -3.78 13.78 21.67
N ARG A 1002 -4.80 14.55 21.31
CA ARG A 1002 -5.65 15.30 22.24
C ARG A 1002 -6.37 14.37 23.23
N SER A 1003 -6.87 13.23 22.77
CA SER A 1003 -7.45 12.19 23.64
C SER A 1003 -6.39 11.56 24.55
N SER A 1004 -5.25 11.12 24.01
CA SER A 1004 -4.20 10.46 24.79
C SER A 1004 -3.60 11.36 25.88
N LEU A 1005 -3.38 12.65 25.59
CA LEU A 1005 -2.94 13.62 26.61
C LEU A 1005 -3.99 13.82 27.71
N ASN A 1006 -5.28 13.90 27.33
CA ASN A 1006 -6.36 13.99 28.32
C ASN A 1006 -6.43 12.73 29.19
N GLU A 1007 -6.24 11.53 28.62
CA GLU A 1007 -6.16 10.27 29.38
C GLU A 1007 -4.99 10.26 30.37
N GLN A 1008 -3.78 10.68 29.94
CA GLN A 1008 -2.61 10.83 30.81
C GLN A 1008 -2.91 11.76 31.99
N TRP A 1009 -3.36 13.00 31.72
CA TRP A 1009 -3.67 13.98 32.75
C TRP A 1009 -4.79 13.55 33.70
N THR A 1010 -5.71 12.67 33.27
CA THR A 1010 -6.72 12.10 34.19
C THR A 1010 -6.16 10.99 35.10
N GLN A 1011 -5.18 10.22 34.64
CA GLN A 1011 -4.55 9.17 35.45
C GLN A 1011 -3.70 9.78 36.58
N ASP A 1012 -3.00 10.88 36.30
CA ASP A 1012 -2.25 11.66 37.30
C ASP A 1012 -3.15 12.46 38.28
N HIS A 1013 -4.47 12.35 38.16
CA HIS A 1013 -5.47 13.05 38.97
C HIS A 1013 -6.43 12.12 39.74
N GLU A 1014 -6.27 10.80 39.69
CA GLU A 1014 -6.98 9.92 40.64
C GLU A 1014 -6.44 10.14 42.07
N PRO A 1015 -7.28 10.50 43.06
CA PRO A 1015 -6.85 10.54 44.45
C PRO A 1015 -6.65 9.11 44.95
N ASN A 1016 -5.43 8.79 45.40
CA ASN A 1016 -5.13 7.51 46.07
C ASN A 1016 -6.15 7.27 47.21
N GLY A 1017 -6.89 6.16 47.11
CA GLY A 1017 -7.90 5.72 48.09
C GLY A 1017 -7.35 4.90 49.25
#